data_AF-A0A2E3MEV4-F1
#
_entry.id   AF-A0A2E3MEV4-F1
#
_cell.length_a   1.000
_cell.length_b   1.000
_cell.length_c   1.000
_cell.angle_alpha   90.00
_cell.angle_beta   90.00
_cell.angle_gamma   90.00
#
_symmetry.space_group_name_H-M   'P 1'
#
loop_
_entity.id
_entity.type
_entity.pdbx_description
1 polymer ?
#
loop_
_entity_poly.entity_id
_entity_poly.type
_entity_poly.pdbx_seq_one_letter_code
_entity_poly.pdbx_strand_id
1 'polypeptide(L)'
;MLNVPVYRLYVSMNRGLALSLVSIFAISVFAPLASASGMQACTLNGGTCDTWDKADDGTDNQQDWIVGIYEFDLVDTSTINMQMSWALREFNRSTLGLDGAILNAAMAAEGMSPQDGAPADLIRNYFDQTTAGPGTPTVKEKLILEVNDTIEDLLDSGFGSVNSLSTDYVNSISNSGMTTTCTDDPGMDSASEAGLSNNVFDPPICFSVTANVTLSTSTFNFGGVDPLTLERVYRGMLVMGSDITSNFDLFSEPGHNSTFVINPPDFATVKSVDSEGTRVIKQGNPSYMAAQWEIDNLDAPIGGERLTQTASVEIGHRNSTQTSSVEITPEDTGITLHVTLDLSDEDSAWVDIVAGINHIDEATMSDWGISLVDVTENAQIPWVTSDGIRLAYQNDLVNLENFTDNFPMDLVGDAIESAVPGVGDVVIGNPSWVSQSISVGIPEPAGGLNFTHVSCPETLPPGTQVFYCVEGPNAMDGSHPIYLRATSNTFELHMLDLIKQEVTDSTGLLDVIQESDLQRLLDSGLTIETEFGQDLLQDMIPNDLPPAELTLELILPQWLQTATGDGSIVLVERSNGVDDLSISIGDPNSYDPRHAILDSDGNEICSADEADWSCIDLDVELDVSDLNFNEWGPSVDLTASFSATVDVYRIKIPDEVLDDLKSDNTTVNLEVIPSDLIRLGFDIAGRLAEPMTDDVNLGGDEDYNLELTTEGFEALVERIGVELTYELHKSADEISQEEEDIDVDMSGIQIITSLENLGGIGTSIGDETPIRFSVKIPEFTFESGVTNGWNGIIDGKPTLGVVTALQSPLINAVNSLQNLLTNIGLQSLQMSGSGFDIDNNGEPFEFSFEPTEIELNEETDSELRGEVTFMMPDGITLENFQTANGWEKVDEVDGRQRITLSLESLTAGEEITFSVKVSWWYVLSQIWIYPTILLSLIVWRIRARRKKKKRKRELANAETKIVSAGSGKGGLSDSDFAALSAGYDPTAQSSGAFDLYGDDKDLAMYDDEPWN
;
A
#
# COMPACT_ATOMS: atom_id res chain seq x y z
N MET A 1 -105.76 -114.12 -26.72
CA MET A 1 -106.18 -115.35 -25.99
C MET A 1 -106.44 -114.99 -24.52
N LEU A 2 -107.01 -115.87 -23.71
CA LEU A 2 -107.61 -115.53 -22.41
C LEU A 2 -106.60 -115.17 -21.31
N ASN A 3 -106.87 -114.13 -20.51
CA ASN A 3 -107.30 -114.30 -19.11
C ASN A 3 -107.86 -113.01 -18.47
N VAL A 4 -108.69 -113.18 -17.43
CA VAL A 4 -109.61 -112.21 -16.77
C VAL A 4 -109.89 -112.77 -15.33
N PRO A 5 -110.29 -112.03 -14.26
CA PRO A 5 -110.65 -110.61 -14.11
C PRO A 5 -109.54 -109.75 -13.41
N VAL A 6 -109.62 -108.92 -12.34
CA VAL A 6 -110.48 -108.73 -11.13
C VAL A 6 -110.55 -107.26 -10.63
N TYR A 7 -111.48 -107.00 -9.70
CA TYR A 7 -111.80 -105.77 -8.94
C TYR A 7 -110.65 -105.18 -8.08
N ARG A 8 -110.73 -103.97 -7.45
CA ARG A 8 -111.88 -103.09 -7.10
C ARG A 8 -111.50 -101.59 -6.99
N LEU A 9 -112.50 -100.71 -6.88
CA LEU A 9 -112.36 -99.25 -6.81
C LEU A 9 -111.79 -98.71 -5.48
N TYR A 10 -110.95 -97.66 -5.58
CA TYR A 10 -110.89 -96.50 -4.67
C TYR A 10 -110.25 -95.32 -5.47
N VAL A 11 -111.03 -94.51 -6.18
CA VAL A 11 -111.71 -93.28 -5.67
C VAL A 11 -110.72 -92.15 -5.30
N SER A 12 -110.25 -91.45 -6.34
CA SER A 12 -110.17 -89.98 -6.45
C SER A 12 -109.62 -89.12 -5.30
N MET A 13 -108.53 -89.49 -4.62
CA MET A 13 -107.75 -88.54 -3.79
C MET A 13 -106.34 -88.24 -4.35
N ASN A 14 -105.59 -89.24 -4.83
CA ASN A 14 -104.17 -89.05 -5.19
C ASN A 14 -103.91 -88.16 -6.42
N ARG A 15 -104.91 -87.89 -7.28
CA ARG A 15 -104.72 -87.00 -8.44
C ARG A 15 -104.66 -85.52 -8.06
N GLY A 16 -105.40 -85.08 -7.03
CA GLY A 16 -105.34 -83.71 -6.53
C GLY A 16 -104.02 -83.42 -5.83
N LEU A 17 -103.51 -84.37 -5.04
CA LEU A 17 -102.25 -84.23 -4.30
C LEU A 17 -101.03 -84.24 -5.23
N ALA A 18 -101.03 -85.08 -6.27
CA ALA A 18 -99.97 -85.06 -7.29
C ALA A 18 -99.96 -83.76 -8.11
N LEU A 19 -101.12 -83.25 -8.52
CA LEU A 19 -101.21 -81.94 -9.19
C LEU A 19 -100.80 -80.80 -8.25
N SER A 20 -101.20 -80.84 -6.97
CA SER A 20 -100.80 -79.85 -5.97
C SER A 20 -99.27 -79.81 -5.79
N LEU A 21 -98.63 -80.97 -5.60
CA LEU A 21 -97.17 -81.04 -5.46
C LEU A 21 -96.43 -80.57 -6.72
N VAL A 22 -96.90 -80.94 -7.92
CA VAL A 22 -96.31 -80.46 -9.18
C VAL A 22 -96.56 -78.96 -9.37
N SER A 23 -97.71 -78.42 -8.97
CA SER A 23 -97.97 -76.98 -8.98
C SER A 23 -97.10 -76.22 -7.97
N ILE A 24 -96.87 -76.75 -6.77
CA ILE A 24 -95.98 -76.15 -5.76
C ILE A 24 -94.53 -76.13 -6.28
N PHE A 25 -94.03 -77.26 -6.81
CA PHE A 25 -92.70 -77.32 -7.42
C PHE A 25 -92.55 -76.51 -8.72
N ALA A 26 -93.65 -76.27 -9.46
CA ALA A 26 -93.64 -75.37 -10.61
C ALA A 26 -93.68 -73.89 -10.20
N ILE A 27 -94.38 -73.55 -9.12
CA ILE A 27 -94.40 -72.19 -8.55
C ILE A 27 -93.01 -71.82 -8.04
N SER A 28 -92.26 -72.74 -7.42
CA SER A 28 -90.84 -72.51 -7.06
C SER A 28 -89.86 -72.47 -8.24
N VAL A 29 -90.33 -72.57 -9.49
CA VAL A 29 -89.51 -72.48 -10.73
C VAL A 29 -90.02 -71.38 -11.68
N PHE A 30 -91.25 -70.87 -11.50
CA PHE A 30 -91.86 -69.84 -12.33
C PHE A 30 -92.40 -68.62 -11.57
N ALA A 31 -92.34 -68.60 -10.24
CA ALA A 31 -92.17 -67.32 -9.57
C ALA A 31 -90.80 -66.77 -9.98
N PRO A 32 -90.67 -65.51 -10.42
CA PRO A 32 -89.41 -64.84 -10.21
C PRO A 32 -89.16 -64.86 -8.70
N LEU A 33 -87.96 -65.23 -8.29
CA LEU A 33 -87.40 -64.53 -7.14
C LEU A 33 -87.35 -63.08 -7.59
N ALA A 34 -88.24 -62.25 -7.03
CA ALA A 34 -87.89 -60.86 -6.90
C ALA A 34 -86.63 -60.87 -6.04
N SER A 35 -85.50 -60.45 -6.62
CA SER A 35 -84.42 -59.92 -5.79
C SER A 35 -85.07 -58.89 -4.87
N ALA A 36 -84.83 -59.00 -3.57
CA ALA A 36 -85.09 -57.88 -2.70
C ALA A 36 -84.13 -56.78 -3.18
N SER A 37 -84.67 -55.77 -3.85
CA SER A 37 -83.95 -54.55 -4.15
C SER A 37 -83.75 -53.83 -2.83
N GLY A 38 -82.51 -53.78 -2.38
CA GLY A 38 -82.14 -53.31 -1.05
C GLY A 38 -81.84 -54.39 -0.02
N MET A 39 -80.82 -54.11 0.79
CA MET A 39 -80.24 -54.96 1.83
C MET A 39 -81.16 -55.20 3.04
N GLN A 40 -81.36 -56.47 3.41
CA GLN A 40 -82.16 -56.90 4.59
C GLN A 40 -81.68 -56.26 5.90
N ALA A 41 -80.37 -56.02 6.04
CA ALA A 41 -79.79 -55.35 7.20
C ALA A 41 -80.49 -54.02 7.52
N CYS A 42 -80.76 -53.17 6.51
CA CYS A 42 -81.43 -51.90 6.72
C CYS A 42 -82.93 -52.05 7.06
N THR A 43 -83.58 -53.07 6.51
CA THR A 43 -85.01 -53.35 6.80
C THR A 43 -85.25 -53.71 8.27
N LEU A 44 -84.22 -54.13 9.02
CA LEU A 44 -84.29 -54.33 10.47
C LEU A 44 -84.52 -53.03 11.25
N ASN A 45 -84.03 -51.89 10.73
CA ASN A 45 -84.30 -50.56 11.29
C ASN A 45 -85.56 -49.90 10.68
N GLY A 46 -86.17 -50.53 9.67
CA GLY A 46 -87.37 -50.05 8.98
C GLY A 46 -87.12 -49.12 7.80
N GLY A 47 -85.86 -48.87 7.43
CA GLY A 47 -85.49 -48.14 6.22
C GLY A 47 -85.23 -49.07 5.02
N THR A 48 -84.74 -48.47 3.93
CA THR A 48 -84.41 -49.13 2.66
C THR A 48 -83.07 -48.63 2.19
N CYS A 49 -82.12 -49.54 2.00
CA CYS A 49 -80.81 -49.27 1.42
C CYS A 49 -80.73 -49.85 0.01
N ASP A 50 -79.59 -49.70 -0.66
CA ASP A 50 -79.23 -50.43 -1.87
C ASP A 50 -78.90 -51.91 -1.64
N THR A 51 -78.84 -52.70 -2.72
CA THR A 51 -78.34 -54.07 -2.70
C THR A 51 -76.80 -54.07 -2.72
N TRP A 52 -76.18 -54.73 -1.75
CA TRP A 52 -74.73 -54.97 -1.67
C TRP A 52 -74.28 -56.03 -2.70
N ASP A 53 -73.17 -55.75 -3.39
CA ASP A 53 -72.40 -56.71 -4.19
C ASP A 53 -70.91 -56.51 -3.86
N LYS A 54 -70.18 -57.61 -3.63
CA LYS A 54 -68.72 -57.57 -3.37
C LYS A 54 -67.92 -57.11 -4.59
N ALA A 55 -68.52 -57.08 -5.78
CA ALA A 55 -67.89 -56.56 -6.99
C ALA A 55 -67.80 -55.02 -7.06
N ASP A 56 -68.56 -54.29 -6.23
CA ASP A 56 -68.55 -52.83 -6.15
C ASP A 56 -67.72 -52.29 -4.95
N ASP A 57 -67.13 -53.20 -4.17
CA ASP A 57 -66.23 -52.94 -3.04
C ASP A 57 -64.80 -52.65 -3.54
N GLY A 58 -64.20 -51.55 -3.09
CA GLY A 58 -62.83 -51.14 -3.43
C GLY A 58 -61.73 -51.68 -2.50
N THR A 59 -62.10 -52.46 -1.49
CA THR A 59 -61.27 -52.83 -0.32
C THR A 59 -61.44 -54.32 0.03
N ASP A 60 -61.20 -55.17 -0.96
CA ASP A 60 -61.52 -56.62 -0.99
C ASP A 60 -61.15 -57.42 0.28
N ASN A 61 -60.17 -56.94 1.08
CA ASN A 61 -59.63 -57.58 2.28
C ASN A 61 -59.77 -56.79 3.61
N GLN A 62 -60.39 -55.60 3.63
CA GLN A 62 -60.50 -54.73 4.82
C GLN A 62 -61.95 -54.42 5.22
N GLN A 63 -62.13 -53.90 6.43
CA GLN A 63 -63.43 -53.47 6.98
C GLN A 63 -63.71 -51.98 6.81
N ASP A 64 -62.77 -51.25 6.23
CA ASP A 64 -62.73 -49.79 6.16
C ASP A 64 -62.37 -49.38 4.73
N TRP A 65 -63.11 -48.42 4.16
CA TRP A 65 -62.85 -47.83 2.85
C TRP A 65 -63.00 -46.32 2.95
N ILE A 66 -61.88 -45.63 3.11
CA ILE A 66 -61.81 -44.18 3.27
C ILE A 66 -60.87 -43.57 2.23
N VAL A 67 -61.32 -42.49 1.59
CA VAL A 67 -60.47 -41.60 0.80
C VAL A 67 -60.29 -40.30 1.59
N GLY A 68 -59.08 -40.07 2.08
CA GLY A 68 -58.73 -38.92 2.90
C GLY A 68 -57.88 -37.89 2.15
N ILE A 69 -58.15 -36.61 2.41
CA ILE A 69 -57.34 -35.47 1.97
C ILE A 69 -56.95 -34.71 3.23
N TYR A 70 -55.67 -34.43 3.41
CA TYR A 70 -55.10 -33.76 4.57
C TYR A 70 -54.27 -32.56 4.08
N GLU A 71 -54.78 -31.35 4.28
CA GLU A 71 -54.09 -30.10 3.89
C GLU A 71 -53.60 -29.38 5.15
N PHE A 72 -52.28 -29.15 5.21
CA PHE A 72 -51.58 -28.54 6.33
C PHE A 72 -51.09 -27.16 5.89
N ASP A 73 -51.68 -26.12 6.46
CA ASP A 73 -51.23 -24.73 6.33
C ASP A 73 -50.29 -24.39 7.48
N LEU A 74 -48.99 -24.30 7.19
CA LEU A 74 -48.02 -23.74 8.12
C LEU A 74 -48.24 -22.22 8.17
N VAL A 75 -48.68 -21.71 9.31
CA VAL A 75 -48.92 -20.27 9.51
C VAL A 75 -47.62 -19.57 9.92
N ASP A 76 -46.94 -20.18 10.87
CA ASP A 76 -45.68 -19.78 11.48
C ASP A 76 -44.98 -21.03 12.04
N THR A 77 -43.73 -20.91 12.48
CA THR A 77 -42.90 -21.98 13.08
C THR A 77 -43.45 -22.58 14.39
N SER A 78 -44.54 -22.03 14.95
CA SER A 78 -45.22 -22.57 16.12
C SER A 78 -46.62 -23.12 15.84
N THR A 79 -47.23 -22.77 14.69
CA THR A 79 -48.67 -23.00 14.43
C THR A 79 -48.94 -23.61 13.05
N ILE A 80 -49.56 -24.78 13.05
CA ILE A 80 -50.22 -25.35 11.86
C ILE A 80 -51.74 -25.26 12.02
N ASN A 81 -52.42 -24.87 10.94
CA ASN A 81 -53.83 -25.19 10.74
C ASN A 81 -53.92 -26.40 9.82
N MET A 82 -54.61 -27.45 10.25
CA MET A 82 -54.92 -28.60 9.39
C MET A 82 -56.38 -28.53 8.97
N GLN A 83 -56.66 -28.58 7.67
CA GLN A 83 -57.96 -28.93 7.13
C GLN A 83 -57.93 -30.32 6.51
N MET A 84 -58.79 -31.21 7.00
CA MET A 84 -58.97 -32.54 6.45
C MET A 84 -60.35 -32.68 5.81
N SER A 85 -60.45 -33.50 4.76
CA SER A 85 -61.70 -33.95 4.15
C SER A 85 -61.66 -35.47 3.95
N TRP A 86 -62.64 -36.19 4.49
CA TRP A 86 -62.80 -37.64 4.28
C TRP A 86 -64.05 -37.94 3.45
N ALA A 87 -63.96 -38.94 2.58
CA ALA A 87 -65.08 -39.65 1.98
C ALA A 87 -65.04 -41.13 2.43
N LEU A 88 -65.97 -41.49 3.31
CA LEU A 88 -66.14 -42.82 3.88
C LEU A 88 -67.17 -43.60 3.06
N ARG A 89 -66.75 -44.77 2.56
CA ARG A 89 -67.54 -45.68 1.72
C ARG A 89 -67.91 -46.97 2.45
N GLU A 90 -67.02 -47.44 3.31
CA GLU A 90 -67.24 -48.54 4.26
C GLU A 90 -66.44 -48.23 5.53
N PHE A 91 -66.91 -48.71 6.69
CA PHE A 91 -66.21 -48.55 7.96
C PHE A 91 -66.51 -49.69 8.94
N ASN A 92 -65.62 -49.87 9.92
CA ASN A 92 -65.62 -50.99 10.83
C ASN A 92 -66.95 -51.15 11.59
N ARG A 93 -67.71 -52.19 11.24
CA ARG A 93 -69.03 -52.45 11.86
C ARG A 93 -68.97 -52.71 13.36
N SER A 94 -67.80 -53.06 13.92
CA SER A 94 -67.66 -53.31 15.36
C SER A 94 -67.40 -52.05 16.18
N THR A 95 -66.67 -51.06 15.65
CA THR A 95 -66.45 -49.76 16.34
C THR A 95 -67.74 -48.95 16.41
N LEU A 96 -68.58 -49.05 15.37
CA LEU A 96 -69.92 -48.44 15.30
C LEU A 96 -71.01 -49.21 16.08
N GLY A 97 -70.71 -50.36 16.70
CA GLY A 97 -71.71 -51.16 17.43
C GLY A 97 -72.75 -51.86 16.54
N LEU A 98 -72.46 -52.03 15.25
CA LEU A 98 -73.29 -52.70 14.25
C LEU A 98 -73.03 -54.22 14.17
N ASP A 99 -72.35 -54.79 15.18
CA ASP A 99 -72.01 -56.22 15.29
C ASP A 99 -73.12 -57.08 15.97
N GLY A 100 -74.25 -56.48 16.32
CA GLY A 100 -75.36 -57.17 16.99
C GLY A 100 -75.79 -58.45 16.27
N ALA A 101 -75.97 -59.55 17.02
CA ALA A 101 -76.13 -60.90 16.45
C ALA A 101 -77.31 -61.09 15.47
N ILE A 102 -78.31 -60.21 15.46
CA ILE A 102 -79.40 -60.21 14.48
C ILE A 102 -78.97 -59.49 13.19
N LEU A 103 -78.24 -58.38 13.30
CA LEU A 103 -77.72 -57.59 12.18
C LEU A 103 -76.63 -58.37 11.44
N ASN A 104 -75.68 -58.96 12.18
CA ASN A 104 -74.67 -59.89 11.65
C ASN A 104 -75.31 -61.10 10.91
N ALA A 105 -76.46 -61.60 11.37
CA ALA A 105 -77.18 -62.69 10.70
C ALA A 105 -77.95 -62.24 9.44
N ALA A 106 -78.28 -60.95 9.30
CA ALA A 106 -78.86 -60.40 8.08
C ALA A 106 -77.77 -60.09 7.05
N MET A 107 -76.67 -59.44 7.45
CA MET A 107 -75.50 -59.18 6.58
C MET A 107 -74.94 -60.48 5.98
N ALA A 108 -74.76 -61.51 6.80
CA ALA A 108 -74.33 -62.85 6.35
C ALA A 108 -75.36 -63.59 5.49
N ALA A 109 -76.61 -63.12 5.39
CA ALA A 109 -77.62 -63.65 4.47
C ALA A 109 -77.60 -62.98 3.09
N GLU A 110 -77.02 -61.78 2.98
CA GLU A 110 -76.77 -61.07 1.72
C GLU A 110 -75.44 -61.47 1.06
N GLY A 111 -74.52 -62.04 1.85
CA GLY A 111 -73.24 -62.56 1.38
C GLY A 111 -72.03 -62.00 2.13
N MET A 112 -72.23 -60.96 2.96
CA MET A 112 -71.16 -60.32 3.71
C MET A 112 -70.48 -61.30 4.68
N SER A 113 -69.16 -61.31 4.61
CA SER A 113 -68.23 -62.10 5.40
C SER A 113 -67.94 -61.44 6.76
N PRO A 114 -67.01 -61.98 7.57
CA PRO A 114 -66.41 -61.26 8.70
C PRO A 114 -65.30 -60.27 8.29
N GLN A 115 -64.91 -60.23 7.02
CA GLN A 115 -63.86 -59.33 6.49
C GLN A 115 -64.45 -58.00 6.02
N ASP A 116 -65.70 -58.01 5.55
CA ASP A 116 -66.37 -56.80 5.06
C ASP A 116 -66.88 -55.93 6.23
N GLY A 117 -66.94 -54.61 6.05
CA GLY A 117 -67.32 -53.65 7.08
C GLY A 117 -68.82 -53.42 7.20
N ALA A 118 -69.19 -52.16 7.39
CA ALA A 118 -70.54 -51.62 7.19
C ALA A 118 -70.48 -50.57 6.06
N PRO A 119 -71.17 -50.75 4.92
CA PRO A 119 -71.13 -49.79 3.82
C PRO A 119 -71.86 -48.49 4.19
N ALA A 120 -71.52 -47.40 3.52
CA ALA A 120 -72.00 -46.03 3.77
C ALA A 120 -73.52 -45.96 3.94
N ASP A 121 -74.28 -46.62 3.06
CA ASP A 121 -75.74 -46.59 3.11
C ASP A 121 -76.33 -47.33 4.34
N LEU A 122 -75.68 -48.41 4.78
CA LEU A 122 -76.02 -49.08 6.05
C LEU A 122 -75.76 -48.15 7.25
N ILE A 123 -74.62 -47.46 7.25
CA ILE A 123 -74.24 -46.51 8.30
C ILE A 123 -75.25 -45.35 8.36
N ARG A 124 -75.61 -44.74 7.21
CA ARG A 124 -76.66 -43.72 7.12
C ARG A 124 -77.96 -44.19 7.76
N ASN A 125 -78.47 -45.35 7.33
CA ASN A 125 -79.73 -45.92 7.83
C ASN A 125 -79.72 -46.20 9.35
N TYR A 126 -78.54 -46.34 9.97
CA TYR A 126 -78.39 -46.54 11.41
C TYR A 126 -78.00 -45.29 12.21
N PHE A 127 -77.80 -44.12 11.58
CA PHE A 127 -77.30 -42.90 12.23
C PHE A 127 -77.99 -42.54 13.56
N ASP A 128 -79.33 -42.55 13.62
CA ASP A 128 -80.11 -42.19 14.82
C ASP A 128 -80.11 -43.26 15.93
N GLN A 129 -79.51 -44.44 15.72
CA GLN A 129 -79.55 -45.55 16.68
C GLN A 129 -78.45 -45.44 17.73
N THR A 130 -78.77 -45.69 18.99
CA THR A 130 -77.80 -45.65 20.11
C THR A 130 -76.94 -46.90 20.12
N THR A 131 -75.63 -46.74 19.98
CA THR A 131 -74.61 -47.80 19.80
C THR A 131 -74.64 -48.91 20.87
N ALA A 132 -74.86 -48.56 22.14
CA ALA A 132 -74.94 -49.52 23.25
C ALA A 132 -76.17 -49.29 24.16
N GLY A 133 -77.24 -48.74 23.59
CA GLY A 133 -78.54 -48.53 24.24
C GLY A 133 -78.77 -47.13 24.84
N PRO A 134 -79.92 -46.91 25.52
CA PRO A 134 -80.38 -45.56 25.88
C PRO A 134 -79.39 -44.77 26.74
N GLY A 135 -78.92 -43.63 26.22
CA GLY A 135 -77.92 -42.77 26.87
C GLY A 135 -76.46 -43.03 26.47
N THR A 136 -76.23 -43.89 25.48
CA THR A 136 -74.95 -44.02 24.75
C THR A 136 -75.02 -43.22 23.45
N PRO A 137 -73.87 -42.79 22.85
CA PRO A 137 -73.90 -42.02 21.61
C PRO A 137 -74.62 -42.76 20.49
N THR A 138 -75.28 -42.00 19.64
CA THR A 138 -75.81 -42.46 18.35
C THR A 138 -74.68 -42.91 17.42
N VAL A 139 -74.97 -43.70 16.38
CA VAL A 139 -73.97 -44.07 15.36
C VAL A 139 -73.38 -42.81 14.71
N LYS A 140 -74.20 -41.77 14.49
CA LYS A 140 -73.75 -40.49 13.93
C LYS A 140 -72.75 -39.74 14.82
N GLU A 141 -72.99 -39.73 16.14
CA GLU A 141 -72.07 -39.14 17.13
C GLU A 141 -70.84 -40.03 17.35
N LYS A 142 -70.99 -41.35 17.35
CA LYS A 142 -69.86 -42.28 17.55
C LYS A 142 -68.88 -42.24 16.38
N LEU A 143 -69.37 -42.10 15.15
CA LEU A 143 -68.51 -41.95 13.97
C LEU A 143 -67.69 -40.65 14.01
N ILE A 144 -68.25 -39.53 14.51
CA ILE A 144 -67.45 -38.32 14.77
C ILE A 144 -66.34 -38.60 15.79
N LEU A 145 -66.62 -39.36 16.85
CA LEU A 145 -65.60 -39.70 17.86
C LEU A 145 -64.47 -40.55 17.27
N GLU A 146 -64.76 -41.58 16.46
CA GLU A 146 -63.71 -42.39 15.80
C GLU A 146 -62.86 -41.54 14.84
N VAL A 147 -63.49 -40.62 14.09
CA VAL A 147 -62.79 -39.65 13.23
C VAL A 147 -61.88 -38.76 14.07
N ASN A 148 -62.38 -38.22 15.19
CA ASN A 148 -61.57 -37.38 16.08
C ASN A 148 -60.39 -38.15 16.69
N ASP A 149 -60.64 -39.32 17.29
CA ASP A 149 -59.62 -40.15 17.93
C ASP A 149 -58.49 -40.49 16.92
N THR A 150 -58.83 -40.82 15.66
CA THR A 150 -57.84 -41.11 14.60
C THR A 150 -56.98 -39.89 14.21
N ILE A 151 -57.50 -38.67 14.39
CA ILE A 151 -56.83 -37.42 14.01
C ILE A 151 -56.05 -36.79 15.17
N GLU A 152 -56.49 -37.00 16.42
CA GLU A 152 -55.63 -36.77 17.58
C GLU A 152 -54.39 -37.70 17.50
N ASP A 153 -54.57 -39.00 17.21
CA ASP A 153 -53.48 -39.96 16.95
C ASP A 153 -52.55 -39.53 15.79
N LEU A 154 -53.09 -38.91 14.72
CA LEU A 154 -52.29 -38.44 13.58
C LEU A 154 -51.42 -37.23 13.92
N LEU A 155 -52.00 -36.26 14.63
CA LEU A 155 -51.32 -35.01 14.93
C LEU A 155 -50.30 -35.18 16.06
N ASP A 156 -50.65 -35.90 17.13
CA ASP A 156 -49.73 -36.20 18.25
C ASP A 156 -48.54 -37.10 17.83
N SER A 157 -48.65 -37.85 16.73
CA SER A 157 -47.55 -38.70 16.23
C SER A 157 -46.67 -38.06 15.16
N GLY A 158 -47.21 -37.20 14.29
CA GLY A 158 -46.48 -36.65 13.13
C GLY A 158 -46.16 -35.15 13.16
N PHE A 159 -46.87 -34.34 13.95
CA PHE A 159 -46.82 -32.86 13.81
C PHE A 159 -46.68 -32.11 15.15
N GLY A 160 -47.49 -32.43 16.15
CA GLY A 160 -47.51 -31.69 17.43
C GLY A 160 -48.85 -31.75 18.15
N SER A 161 -48.97 -31.01 19.26
CA SER A 161 -50.13 -31.13 20.14
C SER A 161 -51.36 -30.36 19.64
N VAL A 162 -52.52 -31.02 19.69
CA VAL A 162 -53.80 -30.46 19.23
C VAL A 162 -54.36 -29.45 20.23
N ASN A 163 -54.53 -28.19 19.81
CA ASN A 163 -55.12 -27.11 20.62
C ASN A 163 -56.66 -27.12 20.57
N SER A 164 -57.21 -27.44 19.40
CA SER A 164 -58.65 -27.51 19.16
C SER A 164 -58.96 -28.34 17.92
N LEU A 165 -60.04 -29.10 17.97
CA LEU A 165 -60.52 -29.97 16.90
C LEU A 165 -62.03 -29.75 16.69
N SER A 166 -62.47 -29.58 15.44
CA SER A 166 -63.88 -29.46 15.07
C SER A 166 -64.18 -30.29 13.83
N THR A 167 -65.29 -31.03 13.86
CA THR A 167 -65.65 -32.06 12.87
C THR A 167 -67.11 -31.89 12.45
N ASP A 168 -67.33 -31.62 11.16
CA ASP A 168 -68.65 -31.35 10.59
C ASP A 168 -68.93 -32.26 9.38
N TYR A 169 -70.19 -32.69 9.22
CA TYR A 169 -70.65 -33.43 8.04
C TYR A 169 -70.75 -32.48 6.83
N VAL A 170 -70.28 -32.92 5.65
CA VAL A 170 -70.29 -32.12 4.42
C VAL A 170 -70.92 -32.86 3.23
N ASN A 171 -71.64 -32.13 2.38
CA ASN A 171 -72.37 -32.67 1.22
C ASN A 171 -71.47 -32.90 -0.02
N SER A 172 -70.20 -32.52 0.04
CA SER A 172 -69.24 -32.73 -1.04
C SER A 172 -67.81 -32.49 -0.57
N ILE A 173 -66.85 -33.25 -1.10
CA ILE A 173 -65.41 -32.97 -0.98
C ILE A 173 -64.79 -32.77 -2.38
N SER A 174 -63.60 -32.17 -2.46
CA SER A 174 -62.94 -31.88 -3.74
C SER A 174 -61.47 -32.28 -3.71
N ASN A 175 -61.08 -33.33 -4.44
CA ASN A 175 -59.68 -33.69 -4.66
C ASN A 175 -59.26 -33.26 -6.08
N SER A 176 -58.19 -32.47 -6.20
CA SER A 176 -57.55 -32.11 -7.48
C SER A 176 -58.51 -31.57 -8.57
N GLY A 177 -59.61 -30.92 -8.17
CA GLY A 177 -60.65 -30.38 -9.06
C GLY A 177 -61.78 -31.35 -9.41
N MET A 178 -61.76 -32.59 -8.91
CA MET A 178 -62.87 -33.54 -8.97
C MET A 178 -63.71 -33.44 -7.69
N THR A 179 -65.00 -33.16 -7.83
CA THR A 179 -65.93 -33.03 -6.69
C THR A 179 -66.68 -34.34 -6.45
N THR A 180 -66.36 -35.03 -5.36
CA THR A 180 -67.16 -36.14 -4.83
C THR A 180 -68.40 -35.57 -4.15
N THR A 181 -69.59 -36.01 -4.57
CA THR A 181 -70.85 -35.65 -3.90
C THR A 181 -71.13 -36.65 -2.79
N CYS A 182 -71.65 -36.18 -1.66
CA CYS A 182 -71.81 -36.96 -0.42
C CYS A 182 -73.21 -36.74 0.17
N THR A 183 -73.69 -37.64 1.03
CA THR A 183 -74.93 -37.40 1.77
C THR A 183 -74.93 -38.00 3.18
N ASP A 184 -75.66 -37.34 4.09
CA ASP A 184 -75.99 -37.84 5.41
C ASP A 184 -77.49 -38.20 5.59
N ASP A 185 -78.28 -38.14 4.51
CA ASP A 185 -79.70 -38.49 4.48
C ASP A 185 -79.89 -39.99 4.15
N PRO A 186 -80.47 -40.81 5.04
CA PRO A 186 -80.70 -42.24 4.81
C PRO A 186 -81.83 -42.57 3.81
N GLY A 187 -82.48 -41.56 3.21
CA GLY A 187 -83.49 -41.74 2.17
C GLY A 187 -82.98 -41.52 0.74
N MET A 188 -81.87 -40.79 0.55
CA MET A 188 -81.35 -40.46 -0.79
C MET A 188 -80.38 -41.52 -1.30
N ASP A 189 -80.52 -41.87 -2.58
CA ASP A 189 -79.79 -42.96 -3.25
C ASP A 189 -80.01 -44.33 -2.59
N SER A 190 -81.29 -44.69 -2.44
CA SER A 190 -81.72 -46.03 -2.05
C SER A 190 -82.39 -46.74 -3.22
N ALA A 191 -82.42 -48.08 -3.22
CA ALA A 191 -83.05 -48.91 -4.26
C ALA A 191 -84.57 -48.71 -4.45
N SER A 192 -85.19 -47.79 -3.71
CA SER A 192 -86.55 -47.30 -3.93
C SER A 192 -86.63 -46.15 -4.95
N GLU A 193 -85.51 -45.47 -5.24
CA GLU A 193 -85.41 -44.32 -6.13
C GLU A 193 -85.13 -44.72 -7.58
N ALA A 194 -85.83 -44.11 -8.53
CA ALA A 194 -85.83 -44.54 -9.92
C ALA A 194 -84.94 -43.66 -10.82
N GLY A 195 -83.63 -43.93 -10.83
CA GLY A 195 -82.72 -43.32 -11.83
C GLY A 195 -81.24 -43.23 -11.48
N LEU A 196 -80.85 -43.58 -10.25
CA LEU A 196 -79.46 -43.62 -9.79
C LEU A 196 -78.87 -45.04 -9.95
N SER A 197 -77.63 -45.24 -9.53
CA SER A 197 -76.93 -46.52 -9.65
C SER A 197 -77.04 -47.27 -8.33
N ASN A 198 -77.65 -48.46 -8.32
CA ASN A 198 -77.69 -49.31 -7.12
C ASN A 198 -76.24 -49.67 -6.72
N ASN A 199 -75.68 -48.96 -5.73
CA ASN A 199 -74.39 -49.21 -5.12
C ASN A 199 -74.41 -48.72 -3.66
N VAL A 200 -74.42 -49.66 -2.73
CA VAL A 200 -74.46 -49.42 -1.27
C VAL A 200 -73.25 -48.65 -0.72
N PHE A 201 -72.15 -48.55 -1.48
CA PHE A 201 -70.94 -47.79 -1.15
C PHE A 201 -70.98 -46.33 -1.66
N ASP A 202 -72.01 -45.94 -2.42
CA ASP A 202 -72.21 -44.58 -2.94
C ASP A 202 -73.52 -43.95 -2.43
N PRO A 203 -73.67 -42.61 -2.58
CA PRO A 203 -72.55 -41.68 -2.45
C PRO A 203 -71.86 -41.88 -1.07
N PRO A 204 -70.59 -41.53 -0.88
CA PRO A 204 -69.95 -41.64 0.43
C PRO A 204 -70.60 -40.73 1.50
N ILE A 205 -70.38 -41.08 2.76
CA ILE A 205 -70.55 -40.15 3.89
C ILE A 205 -69.28 -39.29 3.95
N CYS A 206 -69.41 -37.97 4.04
CA CYS A 206 -68.23 -37.09 4.06
C CYS A 206 -68.18 -36.16 5.27
N PHE A 207 -66.94 -35.89 5.68
CA PHE A 207 -66.59 -35.07 6.84
C PHE A 207 -65.57 -34.02 6.40
N SER A 208 -65.65 -32.82 6.98
CA SER A 208 -64.50 -31.93 7.06
C SER A 208 -64.12 -31.73 8.52
N VAL A 209 -62.82 -31.81 8.79
CA VAL A 209 -62.24 -31.59 10.11
C VAL A 209 -61.30 -30.40 10.02
N THR A 210 -61.33 -29.53 11.02
CA THR A 210 -60.38 -28.43 11.17
C THR A 210 -59.71 -28.54 12.52
N ALA A 211 -58.38 -28.58 12.52
CA ALA A 211 -57.55 -28.61 13.72
C ALA A 211 -56.57 -27.43 13.73
N ASN A 212 -56.24 -26.96 14.94
CA ASN A 212 -55.11 -26.06 15.17
C ASN A 212 -54.10 -26.78 16.06
N VAL A 213 -52.82 -26.76 15.68
CA VAL A 213 -51.77 -27.62 16.21
C VAL A 213 -50.55 -26.79 16.57
N THR A 214 -49.99 -27.02 17.76
CA THR A 214 -48.73 -26.39 18.18
C THR A 214 -47.55 -27.26 17.76
N LEU A 215 -46.65 -26.71 16.95
CA LEU A 215 -45.41 -27.37 16.55
C LEU A 215 -44.36 -27.38 17.67
N SER A 216 -43.43 -28.33 17.58
CA SER A 216 -42.20 -28.32 18.39
C SER A 216 -41.12 -27.48 17.71
N THR A 217 -40.30 -26.76 18.48
CA THR A 217 -39.14 -26.02 17.95
C THR A 217 -38.14 -26.93 17.25
N SER A 218 -38.08 -28.21 17.64
CA SER A 218 -37.24 -29.24 17.01
C SER A 218 -37.63 -29.55 15.56
N THR A 219 -38.86 -29.28 15.13
CA THR A 219 -39.36 -29.58 13.77
C THR A 219 -38.64 -28.75 12.69
N PHE A 220 -38.04 -27.62 13.07
CA PHE A 220 -37.29 -26.73 12.18
C PHE A 220 -35.78 -26.71 12.43
N ASN A 221 -35.22 -27.68 13.17
CA ASN A 221 -33.76 -27.81 13.38
C ASN A 221 -33.11 -26.69 14.23
N PHE A 222 -33.90 -26.02 15.07
CA PHE A 222 -33.51 -24.92 15.97
C PHE A 222 -33.97 -25.17 17.42
N GLY A 223 -33.62 -26.32 17.99
CA GLY A 223 -34.04 -26.76 19.33
C GLY A 223 -33.52 -25.90 20.48
N GLY A 224 -32.45 -25.13 20.26
CA GLY A 224 -31.89 -24.19 21.26
C GLY A 224 -32.57 -22.81 21.33
N VAL A 225 -33.34 -22.40 20.32
CA VAL A 225 -33.87 -21.03 20.19
C VAL A 225 -35.11 -20.80 21.05
N ASP A 226 -35.29 -19.58 21.57
CA ASP A 226 -36.52 -19.19 22.27
C ASP A 226 -37.72 -19.26 21.31
N PRO A 227 -38.82 -19.97 21.66
CA PRO A 227 -40.03 -20.03 20.83
C PRO A 227 -40.61 -18.65 20.44
N LEU A 228 -40.28 -17.58 21.17
CA LEU A 228 -40.69 -16.21 20.87
C LEU A 228 -39.84 -15.53 19.78
N THR A 229 -38.63 -16.03 19.47
CA THR A 229 -37.76 -15.51 18.40
C THR A 229 -37.56 -16.49 17.24
N LEU A 230 -37.89 -17.77 17.41
CA LEU A 230 -37.76 -18.83 16.38
C LEU A 230 -38.30 -18.42 15.01
N GLU A 231 -39.49 -17.81 14.95
CA GLU A 231 -40.10 -17.35 13.69
C GLU A 231 -39.21 -16.33 12.95
N ARG A 232 -38.60 -15.41 13.70
CA ARG A 232 -37.72 -14.37 13.17
C ARG A 232 -36.35 -14.92 12.79
N VAL A 233 -35.86 -15.93 13.50
CA VAL A 233 -34.66 -16.69 13.15
C VAL A 233 -34.87 -17.46 11.85
N TYR A 234 -35.90 -18.31 11.79
CA TYR A 234 -36.23 -19.13 10.62
C TYR A 234 -36.42 -18.27 9.38
N ARG A 235 -37.22 -17.19 9.47
CA ARG A 235 -37.42 -16.24 8.38
C ARG A 235 -36.12 -15.53 7.97
N GLY A 236 -35.27 -15.14 8.92
CA GLY A 236 -33.97 -14.54 8.64
C GLY A 236 -33.04 -15.49 7.88
N MET A 237 -32.94 -16.76 8.29
CA MET A 237 -32.16 -17.77 7.57
C MET A 237 -32.64 -17.96 6.11
N LEU A 238 -33.95 -18.07 5.90
CA LEU A 238 -34.51 -18.17 4.54
C LEU A 238 -34.24 -16.91 3.69
N VAL A 239 -34.35 -15.71 4.28
CA VAL A 239 -34.08 -14.42 3.58
C VAL A 239 -32.59 -14.26 3.28
N MET A 240 -31.69 -14.74 4.14
CA MET A 240 -30.25 -14.80 3.89
C MET A 240 -29.90 -15.72 2.71
N GLY A 241 -30.82 -16.59 2.26
CA GLY A 241 -30.64 -17.48 1.12
C GLY A 241 -30.48 -18.96 1.49
N SER A 242 -30.58 -19.31 2.78
CA SER A 242 -30.56 -20.71 3.21
C SER A 242 -31.83 -21.46 2.78
N ASP A 243 -31.68 -22.73 2.43
CA ASP A 243 -32.78 -23.68 2.20
C ASP A 243 -32.80 -24.71 3.33
N ILE A 244 -33.98 -24.90 3.96
CA ILE A 244 -34.11 -25.69 5.19
C ILE A 244 -34.99 -26.91 4.94
N THR A 245 -34.50 -28.09 5.30
CA THR A 245 -35.19 -29.37 5.15
C THR A 245 -35.96 -29.73 6.42
N SER A 246 -37.28 -29.78 6.31
CA SER A 246 -38.17 -30.29 7.36
C SER A 246 -38.67 -31.69 7.00
N ASN A 247 -38.73 -32.58 8.00
CA ASN A 247 -39.19 -33.96 7.85
C ASN A 247 -40.50 -34.17 8.64
N PHE A 248 -41.45 -34.88 8.04
CA PHE A 248 -42.79 -35.13 8.60
C PHE A 248 -43.17 -36.60 8.47
N ASP A 249 -43.68 -37.25 9.51
CA ASP A 249 -44.16 -38.63 9.42
C ASP A 249 -45.63 -38.68 8.97
N LEU A 250 -45.83 -39.13 7.73
CA LEU A 250 -47.14 -39.33 7.09
C LEU A 250 -47.56 -40.80 7.20
N PHE A 251 -48.86 -41.09 7.18
CA PHE A 251 -49.33 -42.48 7.17
C PHE A 251 -50.71 -42.71 6.54
N SER A 252 -51.00 -43.95 6.16
CA SER A 252 -52.34 -44.40 5.77
C SER A 252 -52.68 -45.74 6.42
N GLU A 253 -53.85 -45.83 7.05
CA GLU A 253 -54.36 -47.05 7.69
C GLU A 253 -54.79 -48.10 6.65
N PRO A 254 -54.85 -49.39 7.00
CA PRO A 254 -55.38 -50.43 6.10
C PRO A 254 -56.80 -50.06 5.63
N GLY A 255 -57.02 -50.00 4.32
CA GLY A 255 -58.30 -49.57 3.74
C GLY A 255 -58.44 -48.06 3.49
N HIS A 256 -57.36 -47.28 3.68
CA HIS A 256 -57.33 -45.84 3.39
C HIS A 256 -56.44 -45.53 2.18
N ASN A 257 -56.91 -44.67 1.26
CA ASN A 257 -56.02 -43.87 0.40
C ASN A 257 -55.98 -42.44 0.97
N SER A 258 -54.78 -41.95 1.29
CA SER A 258 -54.54 -40.68 1.96
C SER A 258 -53.69 -39.75 1.11
N THR A 259 -54.27 -38.65 0.63
CA THR A 259 -53.55 -37.55 -0.03
C THR A 259 -53.11 -36.50 1.00
N PHE A 260 -51.81 -36.27 1.14
CA PHE A 260 -51.22 -35.27 2.03
C PHE A 260 -50.76 -34.07 1.23
N VAL A 261 -51.06 -32.84 1.69
CA VAL A 261 -50.64 -31.58 1.06
C VAL A 261 -50.09 -30.64 2.13
N ILE A 262 -48.85 -30.17 1.96
CA ILE A 262 -48.18 -29.25 2.89
C ILE A 262 -47.97 -27.90 2.18
N ASN A 263 -48.66 -26.87 2.67
CA ASN A 263 -48.52 -25.48 2.22
C ASN A 263 -47.54 -24.74 3.16
N PRO A 264 -46.44 -24.15 2.65
CA PRO A 264 -45.50 -23.38 3.48
C PRO A 264 -46.06 -22.00 3.88
N PRO A 265 -45.46 -21.32 4.88
CA PRO A 265 -45.83 -19.96 5.29
C PRO A 265 -45.75 -18.93 4.16
N ASP A 266 -46.43 -17.80 4.34
CA ASP A 266 -46.58 -16.79 3.27
C ASP A 266 -45.24 -16.16 2.79
N PHE A 267 -44.18 -16.21 3.59
CA PHE A 267 -42.83 -15.76 3.23
C PHE A 267 -41.93 -16.87 2.62
N ALA A 268 -42.47 -18.08 2.43
CA ALA A 268 -41.70 -19.26 2.02
C ALA A 268 -42.34 -20.00 0.84
N THR A 269 -41.58 -20.92 0.23
CA THR A 269 -42.01 -21.78 -0.88
C THR A 269 -41.23 -23.09 -0.86
N VAL A 270 -41.88 -24.20 -1.26
CA VAL A 270 -41.18 -25.49 -1.38
C VAL A 270 -40.19 -25.44 -2.54
N LYS A 271 -38.90 -25.69 -2.25
CA LYS A 271 -37.81 -25.80 -3.22
C LYS A 271 -37.77 -27.20 -3.82
N SER A 272 -37.66 -28.25 -3.00
CA SER A 272 -37.71 -29.66 -3.41
C SER A 272 -38.46 -30.55 -2.41
N VAL A 273 -38.61 -31.83 -2.77
CA VAL A 273 -39.32 -32.90 -2.04
C VAL A 273 -38.60 -34.22 -2.30
N ASP A 274 -38.87 -35.24 -1.46
CA ASP A 274 -38.39 -36.61 -1.66
C ASP A 274 -38.88 -37.29 -2.97
N SER A 275 -38.45 -38.54 -3.20
CA SER A 275 -38.70 -39.26 -4.46
C SER A 275 -40.16 -39.67 -4.70
N GLU A 276 -40.98 -39.73 -3.65
CA GLU A 276 -42.39 -40.11 -3.74
C GLU A 276 -43.31 -38.86 -3.70
N GLY A 277 -42.79 -37.75 -3.18
CA GLY A 277 -43.46 -36.45 -3.16
C GLY A 277 -43.53 -35.75 -4.52
N THR A 278 -44.45 -34.81 -4.63
CA THR A 278 -44.65 -33.97 -5.82
C THR A 278 -44.81 -32.50 -5.44
N ARG A 279 -44.27 -31.58 -6.25
CA ARG A 279 -44.47 -30.13 -6.07
C ARG A 279 -45.70 -29.65 -6.84
N VAL A 280 -46.57 -28.93 -6.15
CA VAL A 280 -47.87 -28.44 -6.67
C VAL A 280 -47.89 -26.91 -6.66
N ILE A 281 -48.17 -26.30 -7.80
CA ILE A 281 -48.27 -24.84 -7.93
C ILE A 281 -49.59 -24.35 -7.32
N LYS A 282 -49.49 -23.59 -6.22
CA LYS A 282 -50.62 -22.91 -5.57
C LYS A 282 -50.73 -21.47 -6.04
N GLN A 283 -51.97 -20.95 -6.09
CA GLN A 283 -52.24 -19.57 -6.49
C GLN A 283 -51.99 -18.61 -5.33
N GLY A 284 -51.14 -17.61 -5.54
CA GLY A 284 -50.79 -16.58 -4.58
C GLY A 284 -50.20 -15.37 -5.29
N ASN A 285 -49.77 -14.35 -4.54
CA ASN A 285 -49.18 -13.13 -5.11
C ASN A 285 -47.78 -12.84 -4.50
N PRO A 286 -46.68 -13.39 -5.06
CA PRO A 286 -46.61 -14.28 -6.24
C PRO A 286 -47.04 -15.72 -5.93
N SER A 287 -47.21 -16.55 -6.97
CA SER A 287 -47.52 -17.98 -6.83
C SER A 287 -46.41 -18.73 -6.10
N TYR A 288 -46.77 -19.76 -5.34
CA TYR A 288 -45.85 -20.55 -4.52
C TYR A 288 -45.96 -22.05 -4.83
N MET A 289 -44.96 -22.81 -4.41
CA MET A 289 -44.99 -24.27 -4.44
C MET A 289 -45.41 -24.81 -3.08
N ALA A 290 -46.37 -25.74 -3.09
CA ALA A 290 -46.66 -26.65 -1.99
C ALA A 290 -46.14 -28.06 -2.32
N ALA A 291 -46.07 -28.93 -1.32
CA ALA A 291 -45.69 -30.33 -1.50
C ALA A 291 -46.91 -31.26 -1.35
N GLN A 292 -46.94 -32.37 -2.07
CA GLN A 292 -48.04 -33.36 -2.03
C GLN A 292 -47.53 -34.80 -2.17
N TRP A 293 -48.07 -35.70 -1.34
CA TRP A 293 -47.87 -37.16 -1.39
C TRP A 293 -49.24 -37.87 -1.48
N GLU A 294 -49.26 -39.09 -2.00
CA GLU A 294 -50.43 -39.97 -2.01
C GLU A 294 -50.04 -41.36 -1.51
N ILE A 295 -50.65 -41.80 -0.41
CA ILE A 295 -50.37 -43.09 0.23
C ILE A 295 -51.61 -43.98 0.11
N ASP A 296 -51.61 -44.86 -0.89
CA ASP A 296 -52.67 -45.85 -1.10
C ASP A 296 -52.39 -47.13 -0.27
N ASN A 297 -53.32 -47.47 0.63
CA ASN A 297 -53.31 -48.69 1.44
C ASN A 297 -54.66 -49.45 1.33
N LEU A 298 -55.41 -49.25 0.23
CA LEU A 298 -56.71 -49.90 0.00
C LEU A 298 -56.59 -51.43 -0.13
N ASP A 299 -55.57 -51.89 -0.88
CA ASP A 299 -55.26 -53.30 -1.17
C ASP A 299 -54.58 -54.05 0.01
N ALA A 300 -54.60 -53.49 1.22
CA ALA A 300 -53.94 -54.07 2.39
C ALA A 300 -54.39 -55.52 2.68
N PRO A 301 -53.48 -56.43 3.08
CA PRO A 301 -53.84 -57.81 3.42
C PRO A 301 -54.60 -57.89 4.75
N ILE A 302 -55.40 -58.96 4.96
CA ILE A 302 -56.15 -59.18 6.20
C ILE A 302 -55.20 -59.19 7.41
N GLY A 303 -55.34 -58.20 8.31
CA GLY A 303 -54.44 -58.01 9.46
C GLY A 303 -53.09 -57.39 9.09
N GLY A 304 -53.03 -56.63 8.00
CA GLY A 304 -51.91 -55.77 7.63
C GLY A 304 -51.72 -54.60 8.61
N GLU A 305 -50.58 -53.91 8.46
CA GLU A 305 -50.16 -52.83 9.35
C GLU A 305 -50.32 -51.46 8.65
N ARG A 306 -50.35 -50.39 9.44
CA ARG A 306 -50.33 -49.00 8.96
C ARG A 306 -49.11 -48.78 8.04
N LEU A 307 -49.31 -48.17 6.87
CA LEU A 307 -48.19 -47.68 6.06
C LEU A 307 -47.76 -46.32 6.60
N THR A 308 -46.52 -46.22 7.07
CA THR A 308 -45.90 -44.95 7.51
C THR A 308 -44.73 -44.60 6.59
N GLN A 309 -44.60 -43.32 6.25
CA GLN A 309 -43.55 -42.76 5.43
C GLN A 309 -43.08 -41.42 6.03
N THR A 310 -41.79 -41.30 6.31
CA THR A 310 -41.17 -40.00 6.57
C THR A 310 -41.04 -39.26 5.25
N ALA A 311 -41.80 -38.18 5.09
CA ALA A 311 -41.72 -37.24 3.98
C ALA A 311 -40.66 -36.18 4.27
N SER A 312 -39.95 -35.71 3.23
CA SER A 312 -38.90 -34.71 3.36
C SER A 312 -39.16 -33.51 2.43
N VAL A 313 -39.04 -32.30 2.97
CA VAL A 313 -39.47 -31.05 2.32
C VAL A 313 -38.42 -29.98 2.50
N GLU A 314 -37.84 -29.52 1.39
CA GLU A 314 -36.90 -28.42 1.37
C GLU A 314 -37.68 -27.11 1.16
N ILE A 315 -37.53 -26.16 2.08
CA ILE A 315 -38.26 -24.90 2.13
C ILE A 315 -37.27 -23.74 1.99
N GLY A 316 -37.54 -22.85 1.03
CA GLY A 316 -36.77 -21.63 0.76
C GLY A 316 -37.63 -20.37 0.85
N HIS A 317 -37.00 -19.20 0.90
CA HIS A 317 -37.72 -17.92 0.89
C HIS A 317 -38.48 -17.66 -0.43
N ARG A 318 -39.62 -16.97 -0.31
CA ARG A 318 -40.51 -16.58 -1.41
C ARG A 318 -40.36 -15.08 -1.68
N ASN A 319 -39.47 -14.75 -2.63
CA ASN A 319 -39.21 -13.37 -3.06
C ASN A 319 -40.49 -12.57 -3.31
N SER A 320 -40.53 -11.37 -2.73
CA SER A 320 -41.66 -10.44 -2.75
C SER A 320 -41.28 -9.13 -3.44
N THR A 321 -42.18 -8.14 -3.43
CA THR A 321 -41.87 -6.78 -3.95
C THR A 321 -41.21 -5.86 -2.92
N GLN A 322 -40.96 -6.34 -1.70
CA GLN A 322 -40.33 -5.56 -0.61
C GLN A 322 -39.05 -6.22 -0.08
N THR A 323 -38.97 -7.55 -0.12
CA THR A 323 -37.85 -8.38 0.32
C THR A 323 -37.57 -9.44 -0.75
N SER A 324 -36.33 -9.51 -1.23
CA SER A 324 -35.76 -10.66 -1.94
C SER A 324 -34.87 -11.46 -0.99
N SER A 325 -34.54 -12.70 -1.33
CA SER A 325 -33.38 -13.35 -0.75
C SER A 325 -32.11 -12.55 -1.09
N VAL A 326 -31.12 -12.63 -0.22
CA VAL A 326 -29.74 -12.27 -0.55
C VAL A 326 -29.24 -13.22 -1.65
N GLU A 327 -28.45 -12.70 -2.57
CA GLU A 327 -27.74 -13.43 -3.62
C GLU A 327 -26.33 -12.83 -3.67
N ILE A 328 -25.30 -13.64 -3.46
CA ILE A 328 -23.89 -13.21 -3.43
C ILE A 328 -23.17 -13.81 -4.63
N THR A 329 -22.35 -13.00 -5.30
CA THR A 329 -21.54 -13.42 -6.45
C THR A 329 -20.06 -13.52 -6.06
N PRO A 330 -19.22 -14.29 -6.81
CA PRO A 330 -17.77 -14.32 -6.58
C PRO A 330 -17.04 -13.00 -6.83
N GLU A 331 -17.74 -11.96 -7.32
CA GLU A 331 -17.20 -10.61 -7.52
C GLU A 331 -17.44 -9.70 -6.30
N ASP A 332 -18.35 -10.07 -5.38
CA ASP A 332 -18.68 -9.30 -4.18
C ASP A 332 -17.64 -9.50 -3.06
N THR A 333 -17.19 -8.41 -2.42
CA THR A 333 -16.23 -8.47 -1.30
C THR A 333 -16.84 -9.15 -0.07
N GLY A 334 -16.18 -10.20 0.43
CA GLY A 334 -16.53 -10.91 1.66
C GLY A 334 -15.87 -10.32 2.90
N ILE A 335 -14.58 -9.97 2.80
CA ILE A 335 -13.79 -9.41 3.91
C ILE A 335 -13.02 -8.17 3.43
N THR A 336 -13.02 -7.12 4.24
CA THR A 336 -12.13 -5.96 4.08
C THR A 336 -11.08 -5.97 5.19
N LEU A 337 -9.80 -6.02 4.85
CA LEU A 337 -8.69 -5.92 5.79
C LEU A 337 -8.13 -4.49 5.77
N HIS A 338 -8.29 -3.74 6.85
CA HIS A 338 -7.57 -2.47 7.06
C HIS A 338 -6.42 -2.72 8.02
N VAL A 339 -5.19 -2.63 7.53
CA VAL A 339 -3.95 -2.76 8.30
C VAL A 339 -3.36 -1.36 8.44
N THR A 340 -3.20 -0.86 9.66
CA THR A 340 -2.48 0.39 9.91
C THR A 340 -1.13 0.06 10.55
N LEU A 341 -0.04 0.33 9.84
CA LEU A 341 1.32 0.26 10.36
C LEU A 341 1.75 1.67 10.78
N ASP A 342 1.99 1.87 12.07
CA ASP A 342 2.34 3.17 12.64
C ASP A 342 3.85 3.29 12.86
N LEU A 343 4.53 4.04 11.99
CA LEU A 343 5.95 4.40 12.09
C LEU A 343 6.14 5.83 12.66
N SER A 344 5.18 6.37 13.42
CA SER A 344 5.36 7.67 14.10
C SER A 344 6.55 7.71 15.06
N ASP A 345 7.03 6.55 15.50
CA ASP A 345 8.20 6.32 16.36
C ASP A 345 8.85 4.99 15.95
N GLU A 346 9.89 5.04 15.10
CA GLU A 346 10.51 3.88 14.44
C GLU A 346 11.17 2.89 15.45
N ASP A 347 11.58 3.40 16.63
CA ASP A 347 12.03 2.63 17.80
C ASP A 347 10.90 1.81 18.49
N SER A 348 9.62 2.10 18.21
CA SER A 348 8.47 1.41 18.83
C SER A 348 7.25 1.21 17.92
N ALA A 349 7.50 1.03 16.62
CA ALA A 349 6.53 0.74 15.57
C ALA A 349 5.54 -0.38 15.95
N TRP A 350 4.28 -0.27 15.51
CA TRP A 350 3.23 -1.24 15.82
C TRP A 350 2.15 -1.31 14.72
N VAL A 351 1.40 -2.42 14.70
CA VAL A 351 0.35 -2.70 13.71
C VAL A 351 -1.02 -2.79 14.40
N ASP A 352 -2.02 -2.11 13.82
CA ASP A 352 -3.45 -2.31 14.06
C ASP A 352 -4.05 -3.08 12.88
N ILE A 353 -4.86 -4.11 13.14
CA ILE A 353 -5.55 -4.88 12.10
C ILE A 353 -7.04 -4.83 12.38
N VAL A 354 -7.81 -4.31 11.43
CA VAL A 354 -9.27 -4.21 11.47
C VAL A 354 -9.86 -4.99 10.30
N ALA A 355 -10.33 -6.22 10.58
CA ALA A 355 -11.00 -7.06 9.60
C ALA A 355 -12.52 -6.85 9.66
N GLY A 356 -13.09 -6.25 8.62
CA GLY A 356 -14.53 -6.13 8.42
C GLY A 356 -15.07 -7.34 7.66
N ILE A 357 -16.00 -8.09 8.27
CA ILE A 357 -16.66 -9.25 7.66
C ILE A 357 -18.03 -8.82 7.14
N ASN A 358 -18.18 -8.79 5.81
CA ASN A 358 -19.44 -8.54 5.11
C ASN A 358 -20.21 -9.85 4.87
N HIS A 359 -19.51 -10.91 4.45
CA HIS A 359 -20.03 -12.28 4.36
C HIS A 359 -18.92 -13.34 4.43
N ILE A 360 -19.31 -14.60 4.67
CA ILE A 360 -18.47 -15.81 4.58
C ILE A 360 -19.23 -16.84 3.73
N ASP A 361 -18.56 -17.58 2.85
CA ASP A 361 -19.17 -18.54 1.93
C ASP A 361 -19.24 -19.99 2.51
N GLU A 362 -19.87 -20.91 1.77
CA GLU A 362 -19.99 -22.33 2.14
C GLU A 362 -18.63 -23.02 2.33
N ALA A 363 -17.58 -22.62 1.59
CA ALA A 363 -16.24 -23.20 1.70
C ALA A 363 -15.53 -22.78 2.99
N THR A 364 -15.35 -21.48 3.23
CA THR A 364 -14.69 -20.98 4.45
C THR A 364 -15.49 -21.35 5.71
N MET A 365 -16.84 -21.40 5.66
CA MET A 365 -17.63 -21.93 6.78
C MET A 365 -17.37 -23.42 7.07
N SER A 366 -17.24 -24.25 6.04
CA SER A 366 -16.89 -25.68 6.18
C SER A 366 -15.52 -25.85 6.84
N ASP A 367 -14.52 -25.11 6.36
CA ASP A 367 -13.13 -25.26 6.81
C ASP A 367 -12.90 -24.66 8.21
N TRP A 368 -13.57 -23.56 8.56
CA TRP A 368 -13.58 -23.01 9.94
C TRP A 368 -14.52 -23.77 10.90
N GLY A 369 -15.29 -24.75 10.41
CA GLY A 369 -16.19 -25.56 11.23
C GLY A 369 -17.38 -24.79 11.83
N ILE A 370 -17.93 -23.82 11.08
CA ILE A 370 -19.07 -22.99 11.49
C ILE A 370 -20.39 -23.71 11.17
N SER A 371 -21.32 -23.72 12.13
CA SER A 371 -22.72 -24.10 11.93
C SER A 371 -23.65 -23.11 12.64
N LEU A 372 -24.80 -22.83 12.01
CA LEU A 372 -25.88 -22.02 12.57
C LEU A 372 -27.12 -22.87 12.92
N VAL A 373 -27.02 -24.22 12.80
CA VAL A 373 -28.13 -25.18 13.00
C VAL A 373 -27.69 -26.40 13.81
N ASP A 374 -28.65 -27.06 14.47
CA ASP A 374 -28.39 -28.24 15.31
C ASP A 374 -27.93 -29.47 14.49
N VAL A 375 -28.47 -29.65 13.28
CA VAL A 375 -28.11 -30.74 12.35
C VAL A 375 -27.83 -30.15 10.97
N THR A 376 -26.55 -30.02 10.61
CA THR A 376 -26.11 -29.46 9.31
C THR A 376 -26.69 -30.19 8.10
N GLU A 377 -26.89 -31.50 8.18
CA GLU A 377 -27.50 -32.31 7.11
C GLU A 377 -28.95 -31.88 6.73
N ASN A 378 -29.63 -31.08 7.56
CA ASN A 378 -31.00 -30.59 7.34
C ASN A 378 -31.09 -29.11 6.91
N ALA A 379 -29.98 -28.42 6.61
CA ALA A 379 -30.04 -27.06 6.06
C ALA A 379 -28.85 -26.75 5.14
N GLN A 380 -29.11 -26.31 3.91
CA GLN A 380 -28.08 -25.75 3.05
C GLN A 380 -27.95 -24.25 3.31
N ILE A 381 -26.74 -23.81 3.67
CA ILE A 381 -26.41 -22.41 3.96
C ILE A 381 -25.27 -22.01 3.00
N PRO A 382 -25.57 -21.38 1.84
CA PRO A 382 -24.57 -21.11 0.80
C PRO A 382 -23.57 -20.01 1.20
N TRP A 383 -23.95 -19.16 2.15
CA TRP A 383 -23.15 -18.08 2.75
C TRP A 383 -23.84 -17.61 4.04
N VAL A 384 -23.09 -16.90 4.89
CA VAL A 384 -23.61 -16.17 6.04
C VAL A 384 -23.11 -14.73 5.99
N THR A 385 -24.04 -13.78 6.00
CA THR A 385 -23.76 -12.34 5.96
C THR A 385 -23.46 -11.76 7.34
N SER A 386 -23.02 -10.50 7.38
CA SER A 386 -22.90 -9.72 8.63
C SER A 386 -24.19 -9.70 9.47
N ASP A 387 -25.38 -9.54 8.86
CA ASP A 387 -26.66 -9.68 9.56
C ASP A 387 -26.94 -11.13 9.96
N GLY A 388 -26.46 -12.11 9.20
CA GLY A 388 -26.53 -13.54 9.53
C GLY A 388 -25.75 -13.91 10.79
N ILE A 389 -24.49 -13.44 10.92
CA ILE A 389 -23.69 -13.62 12.14
C ILE A 389 -24.34 -12.87 13.32
N ARG A 390 -24.89 -11.67 13.11
CA ARG A 390 -25.67 -10.96 14.15
C ARG A 390 -26.94 -11.73 14.55
N LEU A 391 -27.65 -12.35 13.61
CA LEU A 391 -28.79 -13.21 13.89
C LEU A 391 -28.37 -14.43 14.72
N ALA A 392 -27.26 -15.08 14.36
CA ALA A 392 -26.75 -16.24 15.08
C ALA A 392 -26.32 -15.89 16.51
N TYR A 393 -25.53 -14.82 16.67
CA TYR A 393 -25.03 -14.34 17.96
C TYR A 393 -26.15 -13.91 18.91
N GLN A 394 -27.13 -13.13 18.43
CA GLN A 394 -28.20 -12.58 19.27
C GLN A 394 -29.31 -13.61 19.61
N ASN A 395 -29.18 -14.87 19.15
CA ASN A 395 -30.06 -15.99 19.48
C ASN A 395 -29.29 -17.24 20.00
N ASP A 396 -28.03 -17.07 20.47
CA ASP A 396 -27.18 -18.14 21.00
C ASP A 396 -26.95 -19.35 20.06
N LEU A 397 -27.03 -19.16 18.74
CA LEU A 397 -26.90 -20.24 17.73
C LEU A 397 -25.47 -20.67 17.41
N VAL A 398 -24.47 -19.83 17.70
CA VAL A 398 -23.07 -20.10 17.32
C VAL A 398 -22.10 -19.61 18.40
N ASN A 399 -21.02 -20.36 18.62
CA ASN A 399 -19.92 -19.90 19.44
C ASN A 399 -19.00 -18.99 18.60
N LEU A 400 -18.80 -17.75 19.05
CA LEU A 400 -17.94 -16.80 18.35
C LEU A 400 -16.45 -17.15 18.41
N GLU A 401 -16.03 -17.99 19.37
CA GLU A 401 -14.65 -18.48 19.46
C GLU A 401 -14.22 -19.23 18.18
N ASN A 402 -15.15 -19.97 17.54
CA ASN A 402 -14.87 -20.69 16.28
C ASN A 402 -14.47 -19.76 15.11
N PHE A 403 -14.86 -18.49 15.12
CA PHE A 403 -14.44 -17.53 14.10
C PHE A 403 -13.07 -16.94 14.45
N THR A 404 -12.86 -16.53 15.71
CA THR A 404 -11.60 -15.89 16.14
C THR A 404 -10.41 -16.84 16.17
N ASP A 405 -10.64 -18.14 16.40
CA ASP A 405 -9.59 -19.14 16.48
C ASP A 405 -9.16 -19.69 15.11
N ASN A 406 -9.94 -19.42 14.05
CA ASN A 406 -9.63 -19.80 12.67
C ASN A 406 -9.30 -18.61 11.74
N PHE A 407 -9.61 -17.37 12.11
CA PHE A 407 -9.23 -16.20 11.32
C PHE A 407 -7.70 -16.02 11.38
N PRO A 408 -6.96 -16.09 10.25
CA PRO A 408 -5.51 -16.14 10.25
C PRO A 408 -4.87 -14.74 10.38
N MET A 409 -5.10 -14.09 11.53
CA MET A 409 -4.56 -12.75 11.84
C MET A 409 -3.03 -12.72 11.86
N ASP A 410 -2.39 -13.83 12.24
CA ASP A 410 -0.94 -13.95 12.36
C ASP A 410 -0.22 -13.80 11.02
N LEU A 411 -0.88 -14.07 9.88
CA LEU A 411 -0.27 -13.97 8.55
C LEU A 411 0.16 -12.54 8.16
N VAL A 412 -0.46 -11.51 8.74
CA VAL A 412 -0.02 -10.11 8.55
C VAL A 412 1.32 -9.87 9.26
N GLY A 413 1.57 -10.55 10.39
CA GLY A 413 2.89 -10.56 11.05
C GLY A 413 3.91 -11.35 10.25
N ASP A 414 3.58 -12.60 9.86
CA ASP A 414 4.43 -13.46 9.03
C ASP A 414 4.86 -12.78 7.71
N ALA A 415 3.97 -12.01 7.08
CA ALA A 415 4.25 -11.25 5.86
C ALA A 415 5.25 -10.10 6.10
N ILE A 416 5.09 -9.32 7.18
CA ILE A 416 6.03 -8.24 7.54
C ILE A 416 7.41 -8.83 7.92
N GLU A 417 7.46 -9.93 8.67
CA GLU A 417 8.71 -10.64 8.98
C GLU A 417 9.41 -11.22 7.74
N SER A 418 8.62 -11.74 6.79
CA SER A 418 9.15 -12.29 5.54
C SER A 418 9.67 -11.20 4.59
N ALA A 419 9.05 -10.03 4.63
CA ALA A 419 9.38 -8.89 3.80
C ALA A 419 10.57 -8.08 4.31
N VAL A 420 10.74 -7.88 5.62
CA VAL A 420 11.80 -7.01 6.19
C VAL A 420 12.78 -7.81 7.06
N PRO A 421 13.96 -8.22 6.52
CA PRO A 421 14.94 -9.08 7.20
C PRO A 421 15.69 -8.39 8.37
N GLY A 422 14.99 -8.16 9.49
CA GLY A 422 15.58 -7.57 10.70
C GLY A 422 14.58 -7.21 11.80
N VAL A 423 13.32 -6.95 11.43
CA VAL A 423 12.23 -6.46 12.28
C VAL A 423 12.02 -7.22 13.60
N GLY A 424 12.25 -8.54 13.61
CA GLY A 424 12.14 -9.37 14.80
C GLY A 424 10.96 -10.33 14.77
N ASP A 425 10.12 -10.29 15.81
CA ASP A 425 9.01 -11.22 16.10
C ASP A 425 7.74 -10.36 16.22
N VAL A 426 6.90 -10.36 15.17
CA VAL A 426 5.72 -9.50 14.99
C VAL A 426 4.46 -10.24 15.44
N VAL A 427 4.40 -10.50 16.74
CA VAL A 427 3.32 -11.27 17.35
C VAL A 427 2.03 -10.46 17.36
N ILE A 428 1.09 -10.82 16.49
CA ILE A 428 -0.26 -10.29 16.47
C ILE A 428 -1.04 -10.79 17.70
N GLY A 429 -1.73 -9.88 18.39
CA GLY A 429 -2.58 -10.23 19.53
C GLY A 429 -3.92 -10.83 19.11
N ASN A 430 -4.42 -11.82 19.86
CA ASN A 430 -5.71 -12.49 19.59
C ASN A 430 -6.83 -11.51 19.17
N PRO A 431 -7.53 -11.76 18.05
CA PRO A 431 -8.55 -10.84 17.55
C PRO A 431 -9.72 -10.67 18.52
N SER A 432 -10.19 -9.43 18.64
CA SER A 432 -11.27 -9.03 19.54
C SER A 432 -12.48 -8.49 18.76
N TRP A 433 -13.68 -8.88 19.17
CA TRP A 433 -14.91 -8.45 18.50
C TRP A 433 -15.27 -6.99 18.83
N VAL A 434 -15.46 -6.19 17.79
CA VAL A 434 -15.93 -4.81 17.93
C VAL A 434 -17.45 -4.80 18.11
N SER A 435 -17.88 -4.22 19.23
CA SER A 435 -19.31 -4.06 19.53
C SER A 435 -20.01 -3.08 18.59
N GLN A 436 -19.41 -1.89 18.37
CA GLN A 436 -19.88 -0.84 17.44
C GLN A 436 -18.68 -0.04 16.90
N SER A 437 -18.48 0.03 15.57
CA SER A 437 -17.29 0.60 14.92
C SER A 437 -16.97 2.04 15.33
N ILE A 438 -17.95 2.93 15.18
CA ILE A 438 -17.86 4.37 15.50
C ILE A 438 -17.42 4.60 16.96
N SER A 439 -17.71 3.68 17.89
CA SER A 439 -17.35 3.81 19.30
C SER A 439 -15.88 3.53 19.62
N VAL A 440 -15.15 2.88 18.70
CA VAL A 440 -13.73 2.51 18.85
C VAL A 440 -12.80 3.18 17.83
N GLY A 441 -13.33 4.15 17.06
CA GLY A 441 -12.57 4.94 16.08
C GLY A 441 -12.55 4.38 14.66
N ILE A 442 -13.15 3.22 14.40
CA ILE A 442 -13.26 2.65 13.05
C ILE A 442 -14.27 3.50 12.24
N PRO A 443 -13.93 3.93 11.01
CA PRO A 443 -14.77 4.79 10.17
C PRO A 443 -16.01 4.06 9.60
N GLU A 444 -16.69 4.69 8.64
CA GLU A 444 -17.78 4.08 7.86
C GLU A 444 -17.24 2.95 6.96
N PRO A 445 -18.02 1.90 6.67
CA PRO A 445 -19.43 1.71 7.04
C PRO A 445 -19.65 1.36 8.52
N ALA A 446 -20.67 1.99 9.13
CA ALA A 446 -21.07 1.69 10.50
C ALA A 446 -21.38 0.20 10.71
N GLY A 447 -20.80 -0.44 11.73
CA GLY A 447 -20.86 -1.89 11.88
C GLY A 447 -20.50 -2.40 13.29
N GLY A 448 -20.29 -3.71 13.40
CA GLY A 448 -20.01 -4.44 14.66
C GLY A 448 -21.11 -5.42 15.09
N LEU A 449 -20.84 -6.23 16.14
CA LEU A 449 -21.75 -7.27 16.65
C LEU A 449 -23.07 -6.73 17.23
N ASN A 450 -23.01 -5.54 17.84
CA ASN A 450 -24.16 -4.86 18.42
C ASN A 450 -24.50 -3.58 17.64
N PHE A 451 -24.21 -3.59 16.32
CA PHE A 451 -24.76 -2.59 15.40
C PHE A 451 -26.30 -2.66 15.42
N THR A 452 -26.97 -1.51 15.35
CA THR A 452 -28.44 -1.44 15.39
C THR A 452 -28.97 -0.67 14.19
N HIS A 453 -29.75 -1.35 13.37
CA HIS A 453 -30.38 -0.78 12.18
C HIS A 453 -31.34 0.35 12.56
N VAL A 454 -31.19 1.50 11.90
CA VAL A 454 -31.95 2.72 12.23
C VAL A 454 -33.44 2.58 11.88
N SER A 455 -33.78 1.79 10.86
CA SER A 455 -35.16 1.47 10.51
C SER A 455 -35.28 0.23 9.61
N CYS A 456 -35.63 -0.92 10.19
CA CYS A 456 -36.23 -2.02 9.42
C CYS A 456 -37.75 -1.75 9.23
N PRO A 457 -38.38 -2.19 8.12
CA PRO A 457 -39.82 -2.03 7.87
C PRO A 457 -40.72 -2.99 8.67
N GLU A 458 -40.16 -4.03 9.30
CA GLU A 458 -40.89 -5.00 10.12
C GLU A 458 -41.49 -4.38 11.42
N THR A 459 -42.61 -4.93 11.90
CA THR A 459 -43.31 -4.42 13.10
C THR A 459 -42.84 -5.10 14.38
N LEU A 460 -41.76 -4.59 14.98
CA LEU A 460 -41.20 -5.11 16.24
C LEU A 460 -41.84 -4.55 17.52
N PRO A 461 -41.74 -5.26 18.66
CA PRO A 461 -42.20 -4.77 19.96
C PRO A 461 -41.53 -3.43 20.38
N PRO A 462 -42.25 -2.49 21.03
CA PRO A 462 -41.68 -1.22 21.44
C PRO A 462 -40.52 -1.36 22.44
N GLY A 463 -39.31 -0.99 22.02
CA GLY A 463 -38.10 -1.04 22.83
C GLY A 463 -37.12 -2.16 22.47
N THR A 464 -37.47 -3.04 21.52
CA THR A 464 -36.53 -4.01 20.94
C THR A 464 -35.43 -3.29 20.15
N GLN A 465 -34.17 -3.70 20.34
CA GLN A 465 -33.03 -3.29 19.51
C GLN A 465 -32.96 -4.19 18.28
N VAL A 466 -32.62 -3.62 17.11
CA VAL A 466 -32.77 -4.31 15.83
C VAL A 466 -31.40 -4.56 15.21
N PHE A 467 -30.80 -5.71 15.56
CA PHE A 467 -29.44 -6.09 15.15
C PHE A 467 -29.35 -6.63 13.72
N TYR A 468 -30.48 -7.05 13.15
CA TYR A 468 -30.61 -7.51 11.76
C TYR A 468 -32.04 -7.23 11.27
N CYS A 469 -32.25 -7.03 9.96
CA CYS A 469 -33.59 -6.85 9.37
C CYS A 469 -34.08 -8.14 8.69
N VAL A 470 -35.33 -8.59 8.92
CA VAL A 470 -35.94 -9.72 8.18
C VAL A 470 -36.97 -9.28 7.11
N GLU A 471 -37.16 -7.98 6.95
CA GLU A 471 -37.97 -7.38 5.88
C GLU A 471 -37.27 -6.16 5.28
N GLY A 472 -37.56 -5.87 4.01
CA GLY A 472 -36.98 -4.73 3.28
C GLY A 472 -35.93 -5.13 2.25
N PRO A 473 -35.40 -4.15 1.48
CA PRO A 473 -34.43 -4.39 0.41
C PRO A 473 -33.05 -4.81 0.93
N ASN A 474 -32.72 -4.43 2.16
CA ASN A 474 -31.46 -4.70 2.86
C ASN A 474 -31.65 -5.77 3.96
N ALA A 475 -32.64 -6.66 3.80
CA ALA A 475 -32.91 -7.69 4.79
C ALA A 475 -31.82 -8.76 4.76
N MET A 476 -31.24 -9.06 5.92
CA MET A 476 -30.18 -10.05 6.10
C MET A 476 -28.91 -9.82 5.26
N ASP A 477 -28.62 -8.59 4.83
CA ASP A 477 -27.53 -8.33 3.88
C ASP A 477 -26.13 -8.19 4.52
N GLY A 478 -25.12 -8.00 3.67
CA GLY A 478 -23.73 -7.77 4.07
C GLY A 478 -23.35 -6.29 4.29
N SER A 479 -24.29 -5.35 4.24
CA SER A 479 -23.98 -3.92 4.06
C SER A 479 -23.34 -3.22 5.26
N HIS A 480 -23.51 -3.76 6.46
CA HIS A 480 -22.98 -3.21 7.71
C HIS A 480 -22.06 -4.28 8.35
N PRO A 481 -20.75 -4.31 8.05
CA PRO A 481 -19.89 -5.43 8.42
C PRO A 481 -19.77 -5.64 9.93
N ILE A 482 -19.28 -6.80 10.34
CA ILE A 482 -18.81 -7.04 11.71
C ILE A 482 -17.30 -6.91 11.73
N TYR A 483 -16.77 -6.09 12.64
CA TYR A 483 -15.33 -5.89 12.76
C TYR A 483 -14.72 -6.79 13.84
N LEU A 484 -13.64 -7.47 13.48
CA LEU A 484 -12.60 -7.95 14.39
C LEU A 484 -11.48 -6.91 14.44
N ARG A 485 -10.86 -6.72 15.61
CA ARG A 485 -9.66 -5.90 15.77
C ARG A 485 -8.57 -6.63 16.56
N ALA A 486 -7.37 -6.66 16.00
CA ALA A 486 -6.14 -7.19 16.59
C ALA A 486 -5.06 -6.11 16.58
N THR A 487 -4.06 -6.22 17.45
CA THR A 487 -2.90 -5.30 17.53
C THR A 487 -1.63 -6.09 17.83
N SER A 488 -0.51 -5.75 17.22
CA SER A 488 0.79 -6.40 17.47
C SER A 488 1.42 -6.01 18.82
N ASN A 489 2.55 -6.63 19.17
CA ASN A 489 3.54 -5.95 20.01
C ASN A 489 4.18 -4.75 19.28
N THR A 490 4.82 -3.86 20.03
CA THR A 490 5.78 -2.91 19.46
C THR A 490 7.05 -3.65 19.00
N PHE A 491 7.63 -3.22 17.88
CA PHE A 491 8.90 -3.70 17.34
C PHE A 491 9.72 -2.51 16.80
N GLU A 492 10.91 -2.79 16.26
CA GLU A 492 11.81 -1.79 15.66
C GLU A 492 11.70 -1.92 14.13
N LEU A 493 11.31 -0.84 13.45
CA LEU A 493 11.20 -0.79 11.98
C LEU A 493 11.45 0.64 11.50
N HIS A 494 12.55 0.82 10.76
CA HIS A 494 12.96 2.09 10.17
C HIS A 494 12.56 2.15 8.69
N MET A 495 12.22 3.34 8.18
CA MET A 495 11.70 3.48 6.80
C MET A 495 12.71 3.03 5.72
N LEU A 496 14.01 3.23 5.94
CA LEU A 496 15.07 2.75 5.05
C LEU A 496 15.06 1.23 4.86
N ASP A 497 14.70 0.45 5.87
CA ASP A 497 14.72 -1.02 5.77
C ASP A 497 13.60 -1.56 4.86
N LEU A 498 12.49 -0.83 4.71
CA LEU A 498 11.48 -1.09 3.68
C LEU A 498 12.02 -0.76 2.28
N ILE A 499 12.63 0.41 2.12
CA ILE A 499 13.18 0.88 0.83
C ILE A 499 14.31 -0.05 0.33
N LYS A 500 15.10 -0.61 1.24
CA LYS A 500 16.18 -1.57 0.95
C LYS A 500 15.72 -2.91 0.36
N GLN A 501 14.43 -3.25 0.44
CA GLN A 501 13.90 -4.50 -0.13
C GLN A 501 13.38 -4.30 -1.55
N GLU A 502 12.70 -3.19 -1.81
CA GLU A 502 12.21 -2.84 -3.15
C GLU A 502 13.37 -2.44 -4.10
N VAL A 503 14.39 -1.74 -3.59
CA VAL A 503 15.49 -1.22 -4.42
C VAL A 503 16.64 -2.23 -4.53
N THR A 504 16.79 -2.85 -5.71
CA THR A 504 17.92 -3.75 -6.01
C THR A 504 19.21 -2.97 -6.25
N ASP A 505 20.08 -2.90 -5.23
CA ASP A 505 21.41 -2.29 -5.35
C ASP A 505 22.50 -3.30 -5.74
N SER A 506 23.19 -3.04 -6.86
CA SER A 506 24.35 -3.81 -7.31
C SER A 506 25.71 -3.25 -6.86
N THR A 507 25.71 -2.11 -6.16
CA THR A 507 26.91 -1.35 -5.77
C THR A 507 27.29 -1.53 -4.31
N GLY A 508 26.34 -1.87 -3.44
CA GLY A 508 26.55 -1.99 -1.98
C GLY A 508 26.50 -0.65 -1.23
N LEU A 509 26.03 0.42 -1.88
CA LEU A 509 25.80 1.72 -1.28
C LEU A 509 24.65 1.68 -0.27
N LEU A 510 23.55 0.98 -0.60
CA LEU A 510 22.39 0.87 0.31
C LEU A 510 22.76 0.18 1.62
N ASP A 511 23.57 -0.88 1.59
CA ASP A 511 24.05 -1.61 2.78
C ASP A 511 24.76 -0.70 3.80
N VAL A 512 25.26 0.46 3.36
CA VAL A 512 26.09 1.39 4.14
C VAL A 512 25.34 2.67 4.56
N ILE A 513 24.22 2.98 3.89
CA ILE A 513 23.31 4.06 4.24
C ILE A 513 22.58 3.73 5.55
N GLN A 514 22.48 4.73 6.44
CA GLN A 514 21.79 4.72 7.73
C GLN A 514 20.57 5.66 7.67
N GLU A 515 19.64 5.56 8.61
CA GLU A 515 18.40 6.40 8.60
C GLU A 515 18.70 7.90 8.55
N SER A 516 19.70 8.36 9.31
CA SER A 516 20.16 9.75 9.30
C SER A 516 20.77 10.20 7.98
N ASP A 517 21.21 9.26 7.13
CA ASP A 517 21.65 9.56 5.77
C ASP A 517 20.45 9.66 4.84
N LEU A 518 19.46 8.75 4.94
CA LEU A 518 18.21 8.83 4.18
C LEU A 518 17.45 10.13 4.49
N GLN A 519 17.33 10.50 5.78
CA GLN A 519 16.76 11.78 6.19
C GLN A 519 17.46 12.96 5.50
N ARG A 520 18.81 12.97 5.50
CA ARG A 520 19.59 14.02 4.83
C ARG A 520 19.45 13.98 3.30
N LEU A 521 19.28 12.81 2.69
CA LEU A 521 19.00 12.69 1.26
C LEU A 521 17.65 13.35 0.92
N LEU A 522 16.58 13.09 1.69
CA LEU A 522 15.28 13.76 1.49
C LEU A 522 15.32 15.26 1.79
N ASP A 523 16.02 15.66 2.86
CA ASP A 523 16.26 17.07 3.23
C ASP A 523 17.01 17.85 2.13
N SER A 524 17.77 17.18 1.24
CA SER A 524 18.41 17.83 0.09
C SER A 524 17.46 18.29 -1.03
N GLY A 525 16.16 18.00 -0.92
CA GLY A 525 15.18 18.22 -1.99
C GLY A 525 14.91 16.97 -2.85
N LEU A 526 15.40 15.80 -2.42
CA LEU A 526 15.13 14.53 -3.09
C LEU A 526 13.67 14.12 -2.86
N THR A 527 12.97 13.84 -3.96
CA THR A 527 11.62 13.25 -3.96
C THR A 527 11.66 11.91 -4.67
N ILE A 528 11.00 10.91 -4.08
CA ILE A 528 10.92 9.55 -4.63
C ILE A 528 9.45 9.22 -4.85
N GLU A 529 9.08 8.93 -6.10
CA GLU A 529 7.78 8.36 -6.45
C GLU A 529 7.98 6.94 -6.99
N THR A 530 7.25 5.96 -6.49
CA THR A 530 7.37 4.55 -6.89
C THR A 530 6.04 3.80 -6.76
N GLU A 531 5.85 2.75 -7.54
CA GLU A 531 4.86 1.71 -7.24
C GLU A 531 5.52 0.63 -6.37
N PHE A 532 4.84 0.18 -5.31
CA PHE A 532 5.34 -0.89 -4.41
C PHE A 532 4.99 -2.28 -4.95
N GLY A 533 5.81 -3.29 -4.67
CA GLY A 533 5.62 -4.66 -5.14
C GLY A 533 4.31 -5.30 -4.64
N GLN A 534 3.51 -5.83 -5.56
CA GLN A 534 2.27 -6.57 -5.25
C GLN A 534 2.50 -7.77 -4.33
N ASP A 535 3.68 -8.41 -4.41
CA ASP A 535 4.01 -9.63 -3.67
C ASP A 535 3.79 -9.46 -2.14
N LEU A 536 4.11 -8.29 -1.55
CA LEU A 536 3.87 -8.02 -0.12
C LEU A 536 2.39 -8.09 0.26
N LEU A 537 1.55 -7.37 -0.49
CA LEU A 537 0.13 -7.24 -0.18
C LEU A 537 -0.63 -8.55 -0.51
N GLN A 538 -0.13 -9.34 -1.46
CA GLN A 538 -0.67 -10.66 -1.79
C GLN A 538 -0.29 -11.72 -0.73
N ASP A 539 0.93 -11.70 -0.18
CA ASP A 539 1.31 -12.59 0.93
C ASP A 539 0.55 -12.24 2.24
N MET A 540 0.07 -10.99 2.40
CA MET A 540 -0.86 -10.61 3.49
C MET A 540 -2.31 -11.14 3.30
N ILE A 541 -2.69 -11.63 2.11
CA ILE A 541 -4.05 -12.13 1.84
C ILE A 541 -4.08 -13.67 1.89
N PRO A 542 -4.74 -14.28 2.90
CA PRO A 542 -4.83 -15.73 3.02
C PRO A 542 -5.66 -16.36 1.90
N ASN A 543 -5.18 -17.49 1.37
CA ASN A 543 -5.82 -18.21 0.27
C ASN A 543 -7.14 -18.92 0.66
N ASP A 544 -7.48 -18.94 1.95
CA ASP A 544 -8.69 -19.55 2.54
C ASP A 544 -9.77 -18.52 2.95
N LEU A 545 -9.55 -17.22 2.72
CA LEU A 545 -10.59 -16.21 2.86
C LEU A 545 -11.53 -16.16 1.64
N PRO A 546 -12.81 -15.75 1.83
CA PRO A 546 -13.65 -15.25 0.74
C PRO A 546 -13.04 -13.97 0.11
N PRO A 547 -13.49 -13.55 -1.10
CA PRO A 547 -12.89 -12.44 -1.84
C PRO A 547 -12.62 -11.18 -1.00
N ALA A 548 -11.37 -10.72 -1.02
CA ALA A 548 -10.87 -9.73 -0.08
C ALA A 548 -10.38 -8.42 -0.73
N GLU A 549 -10.54 -7.31 -0.02
CA GLU A 549 -9.89 -6.02 -0.29
C GLU A 549 -8.98 -5.69 0.89
N LEU A 550 -7.69 -5.45 0.63
CA LEU A 550 -6.70 -5.11 1.65
C LEU A 550 -6.26 -3.66 1.47
N THR A 551 -6.34 -2.89 2.54
CA THR A 551 -5.84 -1.51 2.64
C THR A 551 -4.72 -1.48 3.66
N LEU A 552 -3.51 -1.08 3.23
CA LEU A 552 -2.37 -0.84 4.10
C LEU A 552 -2.17 0.67 4.26
N GLU A 553 -2.42 1.17 5.46
CA GLU A 553 -2.18 2.55 5.86
C GLU A 553 -0.85 2.63 6.62
N LEU A 554 0.16 3.26 6.03
CA LEU A 554 1.47 3.49 6.63
C LEU A 554 1.52 4.91 7.19
N ILE A 555 1.49 5.07 8.51
CA ILE A 555 1.68 6.38 9.17
C ILE A 555 3.17 6.68 9.22
N LEU A 556 3.55 7.86 8.72
CA LEU A 556 4.95 8.23 8.48
C LEU A 556 5.59 8.89 9.72
N PRO A 557 6.91 8.72 9.92
CA PRO A 557 7.63 9.43 10.98
C PRO A 557 7.63 10.95 10.72
N GLN A 558 7.79 11.76 11.77
CA GLN A 558 7.65 13.23 11.70
C GLN A 558 8.66 13.97 10.80
N TRP A 559 9.66 13.26 10.25
CA TRP A 559 10.63 13.78 9.29
C TRP A 559 10.28 13.47 7.82
N LEU A 560 9.15 12.80 7.56
CA LEU A 560 8.81 12.29 6.24
C LEU A 560 7.33 12.53 5.95
N GLN A 561 7.02 12.96 4.72
CA GLN A 561 5.66 13.16 4.20
C GLN A 561 5.53 12.61 2.78
N THR A 562 4.30 12.48 2.30
CA THR A 562 4.06 12.28 0.86
C THR A 562 4.39 13.53 0.04
N ALA A 563 4.55 13.40 -1.29
CA ALA A 563 4.71 14.55 -2.17
C ALA A 563 3.45 15.45 -2.23
N THR A 564 2.30 14.96 -1.76
CA THR A 564 1.07 15.75 -1.58
C THR A 564 1.02 16.52 -0.25
N GLY A 565 1.94 16.25 0.69
CA GLY A 565 1.99 16.85 2.02
C GLY A 565 1.12 16.14 3.07
N ASP A 566 0.82 14.86 2.85
CA ASP A 566 0.07 14.02 3.78
C ASP A 566 1.02 13.20 4.68
N GLY A 567 0.59 12.93 5.92
CA GLY A 567 1.39 12.21 6.93
C GLY A 567 1.19 10.69 6.96
N SER A 568 0.49 10.13 5.98
CA SER A 568 0.34 8.70 5.77
C SER A 568 0.26 8.34 4.29
N ILE A 569 0.76 7.17 3.94
CA ILE A 569 0.55 6.51 2.64
C ILE A 569 -0.59 5.51 2.81
N VAL A 570 -1.44 5.36 1.79
CA VAL A 570 -2.53 4.38 1.77
C VAL A 570 -2.44 3.57 0.49
N LEU A 571 -2.05 2.30 0.62
CA LEU A 571 -2.01 1.33 -0.48
C LEU A 571 -3.27 0.46 -0.45
N VAL A 572 -3.84 0.11 -1.60
CA VAL A 572 -5.05 -0.73 -1.68
C VAL A 572 -4.95 -1.79 -2.77
N GLU A 573 -4.87 -3.06 -2.37
CA GLU A 573 -4.90 -4.25 -3.22
C GLU A 573 -6.31 -4.85 -3.23
N ARG A 574 -6.85 -5.18 -4.42
CA ARG A 574 -8.24 -5.61 -4.61
C ARG A 574 -8.32 -6.94 -5.35
N SER A 575 -8.96 -7.94 -4.74
CA SER A 575 -9.32 -9.20 -5.44
C SER A 575 -10.12 -8.96 -6.74
N ASN A 576 -10.90 -7.87 -6.81
CA ASN A 576 -11.61 -7.41 -8.00
C ASN A 576 -11.57 -5.87 -8.08
N GLY A 577 -10.68 -5.29 -8.89
CA GLY A 577 -10.66 -3.83 -9.04
C GLY A 577 -9.58 -3.27 -9.96
N VAL A 578 -9.17 -2.05 -9.62
CA VAL A 578 -7.86 -1.48 -9.97
C VAL A 578 -7.23 -1.13 -8.62
N ASP A 579 -5.99 -1.55 -8.45
CA ASP A 579 -5.21 -1.37 -7.23
C ASP A 579 -4.65 0.06 -7.16
N ASP A 580 -4.30 0.52 -5.96
CA ASP A 580 -3.56 1.77 -5.77
C ASP A 580 -2.32 1.48 -4.94
N LEU A 581 -1.18 1.36 -5.62
CA LEU A 581 0.10 0.96 -5.06
C LEU A 581 1.12 2.12 -5.08
N SER A 582 0.62 3.33 -5.28
CA SER A 582 1.43 4.52 -5.51
C SER A 582 1.99 5.10 -4.21
N ILE A 583 3.31 5.23 -4.17
CA ILE A 583 4.08 5.83 -3.08
C ILE A 583 4.70 7.12 -3.59
N SER A 584 4.66 8.16 -2.75
CA SER A 584 5.49 9.35 -2.89
C SER A 584 6.09 9.71 -1.53
N ILE A 585 7.35 10.15 -1.51
CA ILE A 585 8.15 10.38 -0.30
C ILE A 585 9.02 11.64 -0.46
N GLY A 586 9.09 12.48 0.59
CA GLY A 586 10.02 13.61 0.73
C GLY A 586 10.02 14.21 2.14
N ASP A 587 10.97 15.09 2.47
CA ASP A 587 11.03 15.80 3.77
C ASP A 587 10.07 17.01 3.78
N PRO A 588 9.31 17.27 4.88
CA PRO A 588 8.41 18.42 5.02
C PRO A 588 9.09 19.80 5.09
N ASN A 589 10.41 19.88 5.21
CA ASN A 589 11.20 21.12 5.32
C ASN A 589 12.37 21.17 4.32
N SER A 590 12.34 20.33 3.28
CA SER A 590 13.44 20.15 2.34
C SER A 590 14.03 21.44 1.76
N TYR A 591 15.33 21.40 1.51
CA TYR A 591 16.12 22.46 0.91
C TYR A 591 15.47 23.05 -0.36
N ASP A 592 15.30 24.38 -0.39
CA ASP A 592 14.77 25.13 -1.54
C ASP A 592 15.92 25.85 -2.28
N PRO A 593 16.26 25.44 -3.52
CA PRO A 593 17.30 26.09 -4.31
C PRO A 593 16.93 27.52 -4.76
N ARG A 594 15.67 27.95 -4.58
CA ARG A 594 15.15 29.24 -5.10
C ARG A 594 15.52 30.46 -4.26
N HIS A 595 16.55 30.33 -3.43
CA HIS A 595 17.17 31.43 -2.71
C HIS A 595 18.44 31.93 -3.44
N ALA A 596 18.81 33.17 -3.16
CA ALA A 596 20.01 33.82 -3.66
C ALA A 596 21.18 33.63 -2.69
N ILE A 597 22.37 33.29 -3.22
CA ILE A 597 23.58 33.10 -2.43
C ILE A 597 24.33 34.44 -2.36
N LEU A 598 24.73 34.82 -1.14
CA LEU A 598 25.33 36.12 -0.85
C LEU A 598 26.78 35.98 -0.38
N ASP A 599 27.62 36.95 -0.74
CA ASP A 599 28.98 37.07 -0.23
C ASP A 599 29.02 37.62 1.21
N SER A 600 30.23 37.71 1.78
CA SER A 600 30.42 38.20 3.16
C SER A 600 30.15 39.70 3.38
N ASP A 601 30.05 40.50 2.31
CA ASP A 601 29.67 41.92 2.34
C ASP A 601 28.16 42.13 2.06
N GLY A 602 27.45 41.09 1.63
CA GLY A 602 26.02 41.09 1.31
C GLY A 602 25.69 41.40 -0.16
N ASN A 603 26.65 41.21 -1.08
CA ASN A 603 26.39 41.23 -2.52
C ASN A 603 25.90 39.85 -2.99
N GLU A 604 25.21 39.78 -4.13
CA GLU A 604 24.67 38.55 -4.70
C GLU A 604 25.72 37.89 -5.61
N ILE A 605 26.06 36.63 -5.32
CA ILE A 605 26.95 35.80 -6.16
C ILE A 605 26.12 35.19 -7.31
N CYS A 606 24.95 34.65 -6.97
CA CYS A 606 24.04 33.98 -7.89
C CYS A 606 22.62 33.91 -7.29
N SER A 607 21.61 33.78 -8.15
CA SER A 607 20.24 33.45 -7.74
C SER A 607 19.54 32.60 -8.80
N ALA A 608 18.67 31.69 -8.34
CA ALA A 608 17.88 30.81 -9.21
C ALA A 608 16.62 31.49 -9.82
N ASP A 609 16.55 32.83 -9.78
CA ASP A 609 15.60 33.63 -10.58
C ASP A 609 16.15 33.87 -12.01
N GLU A 610 17.46 33.67 -12.22
CA GLU A 610 18.08 33.50 -13.54
C GLU A 610 18.00 32.02 -13.99
N ALA A 611 18.31 31.71 -15.25
CA ALA A 611 17.92 30.41 -15.85
C ALA A 611 18.70 29.19 -15.32
N ASP A 612 19.72 29.44 -14.51
CA ASP A 612 20.82 28.53 -14.25
C ASP A 612 20.87 28.24 -12.75
N TRP A 613 20.52 27.01 -12.38
CA TRP A 613 20.46 26.62 -10.97
C TRP A 613 21.84 26.24 -10.40
N SER A 614 22.84 26.01 -11.26
CA SER A 614 24.25 25.89 -10.87
C SER A 614 24.74 27.22 -10.28
N CYS A 615 25.57 27.13 -9.24
CA CYS A 615 26.28 28.28 -8.69
C CYS A 615 27.72 27.89 -8.36
N ILE A 616 28.64 28.40 -9.17
CA ILE A 616 30.08 28.20 -9.07
C ILE A 616 30.73 29.56 -9.30
N ASP A 617 31.52 30.00 -8.33
CA ASP A 617 32.23 31.28 -8.34
C ASP A 617 33.73 31.07 -8.56
N LEU A 618 34.37 31.93 -9.35
CA LEU A 618 35.79 31.92 -9.67
C LEU A 618 36.42 33.30 -9.39
N ASP A 619 37.08 33.45 -8.25
CA ASP A 619 37.99 34.58 -8.01
C ASP A 619 39.39 34.27 -8.55
N VAL A 620 40.00 35.23 -9.26
CA VAL A 620 41.36 35.12 -9.80
C VAL A 620 42.15 36.37 -9.48
N GLU A 621 43.14 36.25 -8.58
CA GLU A 621 44.06 37.33 -8.22
C GLU A 621 45.44 37.12 -8.87
N LEU A 622 45.89 38.10 -9.67
CA LEU A 622 47.27 38.24 -10.11
C LEU A 622 47.91 39.47 -9.44
N ASP A 623 48.81 39.21 -8.48
CA ASP A 623 49.58 40.26 -7.81
C ASP A 623 50.99 40.39 -8.39
N VAL A 624 51.29 41.54 -8.99
CA VAL A 624 52.65 41.92 -9.41
C VAL A 624 53.31 42.73 -8.29
N SER A 625 54.20 42.08 -7.55
CA SER A 625 54.87 42.67 -6.38
C SER A 625 55.97 43.66 -6.75
N ASP A 626 56.75 43.37 -7.81
CA ASP A 626 57.85 44.23 -8.29
C ASP A 626 58.09 44.07 -9.80
N LEU A 627 58.67 45.11 -10.41
CA LEU A 627 59.16 45.10 -11.78
C LEU A 627 60.50 45.83 -11.83
N ASN A 628 61.54 45.17 -12.32
CA ASN A 628 62.90 45.71 -12.41
C ASN A 628 63.38 45.75 -13.85
N PHE A 629 64.05 46.84 -14.25
CA PHE A 629 64.65 46.98 -15.58
C PHE A 629 66.17 46.97 -15.45
N ASN A 630 66.82 45.96 -16.05
CA ASN A 630 68.28 45.83 -16.01
C ASN A 630 68.93 46.89 -16.90
N GLU A 631 69.77 47.77 -16.33
CA GLU A 631 70.40 48.85 -17.10
C GLU A 631 71.58 48.39 -17.98
N TRP A 632 72.16 47.21 -17.69
CA TRP A 632 73.45 46.78 -18.27
C TRP A 632 73.38 45.48 -19.08
N GLY A 633 72.27 44.76 -19.02
CA GLY A 633 71.81 43.78 -20.01
C GLY A 633 70.41 44.18 -20.50
N PRO A 634 69.96 43.79 -21.69
CA PRO A 634 68.60 44.02 -22.15
C PRO A 634 67.65 42.98 -21.51
N SER A 635 67.49 43.03 -20.19
CA SER A 635 66.55 42.19 -19.43
C SER A 635 65.64 42.97 -18.47
N VAL A 636 64.52 42.35 -18.11
CA VAL A 636 63.47 42.84 -17.23
C VAL A 636 63.10 41.72 -16.28
N ASP A 637 63.08 41.99 -14.98
CA ASP A 637 62.72 41.02 -13.93
C ASP A 637 61.33 41.38 -13.41
N LEU A 638 60.32 40.55 -13.68
CA LEU A 638 58.95 40.66 -13.15
C LEU A 638 58.81 39.72 -11.95
N THR A 639 58.40 40.22 -10.80
CA THR A 639 58.03 39.37 -9.66
C THR A 639 56.53 39.42 -9.45
N ALA A 640 55.89 38.24 -9.40
CA ALA A 640 54.45 38.10 -9.28
C ALA A 640 54.05 36.86 -8.47
N SER A 641 52.80 36.83 -8.00
CA SER A 641 52.14 35.64 -7.47
C SER A 641 50.73 35.55 -8.02
N PHE A 642 50.21 34.33 -8.14
CA PHE A 642 48.88 34.05 -8.69
C PHE A 642 48.07 33.22 -7.70
N SER A 643 46.81 33.58 -7.49
CA SER A 643 45.80 32.79 -6.78
C SER A 643 44.57 32.65 -7.67
N ALA A 644 43.97 31.47 -7.71
CA ALA A 644 42.60 31.28 -8.20
C ALA A 644 41.84 30.40 -7.20
N THR A 645 40.60 30.74 -6.91
CA THR A 645 39.71 29.96 -6.04
C THR A 645 38.38 29.71 -6.75
N VAL A 646 38.00 28.44 -6.83
CA VAL A 646 36.71 27.98 -7.35
C VAL A 646 35.87 27.53 -6.16
N ASP A 647 34.78 28.24 -5.89
CA ASP A 647 33.83 27.95 -4.83
C ASP A 647 32.56 27.32 -5.43
N VAL A 648 32.38 26.02 -5.21
CA VAL A 648 31.22 25.26 -5.67
C VAL A 648 30.14 25.27 -4.58
N TYR A 649 29.05 25.98 -4.84
CA TYR A 649 27.90 26.09 -3.94
C TYR A 649 26.83 25.03 -4.24
N ARG A 650 26.41 24.93 -5.50
CA ARG A 650 25.44 23.93 -5.98
C ARG A 650 25.58 23.67 -7.48
N ILE A 651 25.16 22.51 -7.96
CA ILE A 651 25.26 22.09 -9.37
C ILE A 651 23.88 21.64 -9.86
N LYS A 652 23.43 22.16 -11.00
CA LYS A 652 22.20 21.72 -11.70
C LYS A 652 22.40 20.32 -12.28
N ILE A 653 21.44 19.41 -12.08
CA ILE A 653 21.47 18.09 -12.70
C ILE A 653 21.01 18.22 -14.18
N PRO A 654 21.70 17.62 -15.16
CA PRO A 654 21.23 17.62 -16.55
C PRO A 654 19.89 16.89 -16.71
N ASP A 655 19.01 17.39 -17.58
CA ASP A 655 17.73 16.76 -17.89
C ASP A 655 17.89 15.30 -18.36
N GLU A 656 18.96 14.97 -19.10
CA GLU A 656 19.23 13.60 -19.56
C GLU A 656 19.55 12.64 -18.39
N VAL A 657 20.24 13.12 -17.35
CA VAL A 657 20.49 12.33 -16.12
C VAL A 657 19.20 12.16 -15.31
N LEU A 658 18.35 13.20 -15.27
CA LEU A 658 17.03 13.11 -14.64
C LEU A 658 16.08 12.20 -15.41
N ASP A 659 16.22 12.02 -16.73
CA ASP A 659 15.46 11.04 -17.52
C ASP A 659 16.01 9.61 -17.36
N ASP A 660 17.33 9.40 -17.25
CA ASP A 660 17.92 8.09 -16.92
C ASP A 660 17.56 7.62 -15.48
N LEU A 661 17.24 8.55 -14.57
CA LEU A 661 16.70 8.28 -13.23
C LEU A 661 15.19 7.95 -13.20
N LYS A 662 14.54 7.85 -14.38
CA LYS A 662 13.14 7.43 -14.52
C LYS A 662 13.06 6.02 -15.09
N SER A 663 12.79 5.05 -14.22
CA SER A 663 12.45 3.67 -14.60
C SER A 663 10.95 3.52 -14.90
N ASP A 664 10.52 2.36 -15.39
CA ASP A 664 9.10 2.09 -15.70
C ASP A 664 8.15 2.23 -14.48
N ASN A 665 8.65 1.99 -13.24
CA ASN A 665 7.86 1.93 -12.00
C ASN A 665 8.35 2.87 -10.88
N THR A 666 9.51 3.50 -11.02
CA THR A 666 10.12 4.37 -10.01
C THR A 666 10.75 5.58 -10.69
N THR A 667 10.43 6.78 -10.21
CA THR A 667 11.02 8.04 -10.64
C THR A 667 11.63 8.78 -9.45
N VAL A 668 12.91 9.08 -9.53
CA VAL A 668 13.63 9.89 -8.55
C VAL A 668 13.81 11.31 -9.11
N ASN A 669 13.51 12.34 -8.32
CA ASN A 669 13.56 13.74 -8.75
C ASN A 669 14.29 14.63 -7.73
N LEU A 670 15.22 15.45 -8.23
CA LEU A 670 16.08 16.36 -7.48
C LEU A 670 16.51 17.51 -8.41
N GLU A 671 16.21 18.77 -8.07
CA GLU A 671 16.46 19.91 -8.97
C GLU A 671 17.95 20.30 -9.05
N VAL A 672 18.71 20.16 -7.95
CA VAL A 672 20.15 20.48 -7.86
C VAL A 672 20.87 19.59 -6.85
N ILE A 673 22.20 19.54 -6.95
CA ILE A 673 23.10 18.97 -5.94
C ILE A 673 23.75 20.13 -5.15
N PRO A 674 23.33 20.42 -3.91
CA PRO A 674 24.00 21.41 -3.05
C PRO A 674 25.30 20.85 -2.45
N SER A 675 26.19 21.73 -1.98
CA SER A 675 27.53 21.35 -1.51
C SER A 675 27.52 20.34 -0.35
N ASP A 676 26.57 20.42 0.59
CA ASP A 676 26.44 19.42 1.66
C ASP A 676 25.99 18.04 1.15
N LEU A 677 25.27 17.94 0.03
CA LEU A 677 24.92 16.66 -0.58
C LEU A 677 26.15 15.98 -1.20
N ILE A 678 27.09 16.76 -1.76
CA ILE A 678 28.38 16.26 -2.23
C ILE A 678 29.20 15.72 -1.05
N ARG A 679 29.24 16.46 0.08
CA ARG A 679 29.89 16.00 1.33
C ARG A 679 29.26 14.71 1.85
N LEU A 680 27.93 14.58 1.81
CA LEU A 680 27.20 13.37 2.20
C LEU A 680 27.55 12.18 1.28
N GLY A 681 27.63 12.39 -0.03
CA GLY A 681 28.06 11.36 -0.98
C GLY A 681 29.45 10.80 -0.64
N PHE A 682 30.43 11.66 -0.36
CA PHE A 682 31.77 11.23 0.05
C PHE A 682 31.81 10.54 1.43
N ASP A 683 30.96 10.93 2.39
CA ASP A 683 30.90 10.29 3.71
C ASP A 683 30.25 8.90 3.65
N ILE A 684 29.19 8.72 2.85
CA ILE A 684 28.58 7.40 2.61
C ILE A 684 29.57 6.51 1.82
N ALA A 685 30.16 7.00 0.73
CA ALA A 685 31.11 6.23 -0.07
C ALA A 685 32.39 5.88 0.71
N GLY A 686 32.86 6.76 1.60
CA GLY A 686 33.98 6.51 2.53
C GLY A 686 33.71 5.44 3.59
N ARG A 687 32.44 5.02 3.77
CA ARG A 687 32.05 3.91 4.66
C ARG A 687 31.94 2.54 3.94
N LEU A 688 32.08 2.49 2.61
CA LEU A 688 32.10 1.24 1.85
C LEU A 688 33.30 0.36 2.22
N ALA A 689 33.12 -0.97 2.14
CA ALA A 689 34.17 -1.95 2.43
C ALA A 689 35.26 -2.01 1.35
N GLU A 690 34.90 -1.72 0.10
CA GLU A 690 35.78 -1.39 -1.01
C GLU A 690 35.25 -0.07 -1.59
N PRO A 691 36.00 1.06 -1.55
CA PRO A 691 35.49 2.35 -2.02
C PRO A 691 35.27 2.32 -3.54
N MET A 692 34.28 3.09 -4.02
CA MET A 692 34.08 3.26 -5.45
C MET A 692 35.29 3.95 -6.07
N THR A 693 35.71 3.50 -7.25
CA THR A 693 36.87 4.07 -7.97
C THR A 693 36.52 4.38 -9.41
N ASP A 694 37.12 5.45 -9.94
CA ASP A 694 37.03 5.86 -11.36
C ASP A 694 38.41 6.27 -11.89
N ASP A 695 38.67 6.12 -13.19
CA ASP A 695 39.98 6.34 -13.80
C ASP A 695 40.05 7.73 -14.48
N VAL A 696 40.56 8.72 -13.74
CA VAL A 696 40.61 10.13 -14.16
C VAL A 696 41.91 10.43 -14.92
N ASN A 697 41.81 10.86 -16.18
CA ASN A 697 42.99 11.27 -16.95
C ASN A 697 43.46 12.68 -16.53
N LEU A 698 44.67 12.77 -15.95
CA LEU A 698 45.29 14.03 -15.52
C LEU A 698 46.28 14.61 -16.56
N GLY A 699 46.20 14.20 -17.83
CA GLY A 699 47.10 14.63 -18.91
C GLY A 699 48.43 13.88 -19.03
N GLY A 700 48.70 12.91 -18.14
CA GLY A 700 49.90 12.09 -18.14
C GLY A 700 49.84 10.81 -19.00
N ASP A 701 50.92 10.02 -18.95
CA ASP A 701 51.04 8.71 -19.64
C ASP A 701 50.19 7.58 -19.02
N GLU A 702 49.72 7.75 -17.79
CA GLU A 702 48.89 6.79 -17.03
C GLU A 702 47.72 7.53 -16.35
N ASP A 703 46.52 6.95 -16.38
CA ASP A 703 45.32 7.49 -15.73
C ASP A 703 45.41 7.37 -14.19
N TYR A 704 44.81 8.32 -13.46
CA TYR A 704 44.78 8.31 -12.01
C TYR A 704 43.49 7.68 -11.50
N ASN A 705 43.60 6.54 -10.83
CA ASN A 705 42.49 5.89 -10.15
C ASN A 705 42.08 6.70 -8.91
N LEU A 706 40.97 7.42 -9.03
CA LEU A 706 40.35 8.23 -7.99
C LEU A 706 39.48 7.34 -7.10
N GLU A 707 39.77 7.29 -5.80
CA GLU A 707 38.81 6.81 -4.80
C GLU A 707 37.76 7.90 -4.54
N LEU A 708 36.46 7.60 -4.70
CA LEU A 708 35.34 8.54 -4.52
C LEU A 708 35.04 8.78 -3.03
N THR A 709 36.04 9.25 -2.29
CA THR A 709 35.99 9.52 -0.85
C THR A 709 36.62 10.88 -0.55
N THR A 710 36.40 11.41 0.65
CA THR A 710 37.01 12.66 1.12
C THR A 710 38.54 12.63 0.99
N GLU A 711 39.19 11.55 1.46
CA GLU A 711 40.65 11.40 1.39
C GLU A 711 41.15 11.20 -0.06
N GLY A 712 40.39 10.49 -0.90
CA GLY A 712 40.72 10.29 -2.31
C GLY A 712 40.61 11.55 -3.16
N PHE A 713 39.60 12.39 -2.91
CA PHE A 713 39.42 13.67 -3.60
C PHE A 713 40.42 14.75 -3.13
N GLU A 714 40.80 14.76 -1.84
CA GLU A 714 41.95 15.55 -1.37
C GLU A 714 43.26 15.12 -2.06
N ALA A 715 43.50 13.80 -2.20
CA ALA A 715 44.68 13.27 -2.88
C ALA A 715 44.70 13.56 -4.40
N LEU A 716 43.54 13.55 -5.06
CA LEU A 716 43.39 14.02 -6.44
C LEU A 716 43.79 15.49 -6.57
N VAL A 717 43.30 16.35 -5.68
CA VAL A 717 43.62 17.77 -5.67
C VAL A 717 45.11 18.03 -5.42
N GLU A 718 45.75 17.34 -4.46
CA GLU A 718 47.22 17.42 -4.30
C GLU A 718 47.94 16.95 -5.58
N ARG A 719 47.47 15.86 -6.21
CA ARG A 719 48.10 15.33 -7.43
C ARG A 719 47.99 16.28 -8.63
N ILE A 720 46.86 16.97 -8.80
CA ILE A 720 46.67 17.98 -9.86
C ILE A 720 47.74 19.08 -9.78
N GLY A 721 48.07 19.59 -8.58
CA GLY A 721 49.13 20.59 -8.41
C GLY A 721 50.52 20.09 -8.79
N VAL A 722 50.81 18.81 -8.50
CA VAL A 722 52.07 18.15 -8.90
C VAL A 722 52.14 17.96 -10.42
N GLU A 723 51.07 17.47 -11.04
CA GLU A 723 51.05 17.18 -12.48
C GLU A 723 51.07 18.45 -13.33
N LEU A 724 50.29 19.48 -12.96
CA LEU A 724 50.34 20.79 -13.60
C LEU A 724 51.73 21.44 -13.47
N THR A 725 52.42 21.27 -12.33
CA THR A 725 53.81 21.73 -12.18
C THR A 725 54.74 20.98 -13.14
N TYR A 726 54.58 19.66 -13.26
CA TYR A 726 55.39 18.83 -14.15
C TYR A 726 55.19 19.18 -15.63
N GLU A 727 53.96 19.26 -16.11
CA GLU A 727 53.65 19.61 -17.49
C GLU A 727 54.06 21.05 -17.85
N LEU A 728 53.98 21.99 -16.89
CA LEU A 728 54.48 23.35 -17.06
C LEU A 728 56.02 23.39 -17.19
N HIS A 729 56.76 22.59 -16.41
CA HIS A 729 58.22 22.45 -16.56
C HIS A 729 58.59 21.74 -17.88
N LYS A 730 57.86 20.70 -18.26
CA LYS A 730 58.05 19.95 -19.50
C LYS A 730 57.78 20.80 -20.74
N SER A 731 56.71 21.59 -20.76
CA SER A 731 56.40 22.51 -21.86
C SER A 731 57.48 23.59 -22.03
N ALA A 732 58.04 24.11 -20.92
CA ALA A 732 59.19 25.01 -20.95
C ALA A 732 60.46 24.35 -21.55
N ASP A 733 60.77 23.12 -21.14
CA ASP A 733 61.87 22.32 -21.70
C ASP A 733 61.66 22.02 -23.20
N GLU A 734 60.42 21.77 -23.64
CA GLU A 734 60.08 21.50 -25.05
C GLU A 734 60.21 22.75 -25.93
N ILE A 735 59.65 23.90 -25.51
CA ILE A 735 59.77 25.18 -26.23
C ILE A 735 61.24 25.59 -26.37
N SER A 736 62.05 25.40 -25.31
CA SER A 736 63.50 25.64 -25.31
C SER A 736 64.30 24.69 -26.21
N GLN A 737 63.69 23.60 -26.71
CA GLN A 737 64.30 22.64 -27.64
C GLN A 737 63.84 22.82 -29.09
N GLU A 738 62.67 23.40 -29.35
CA GLU A 738 62.18 23.65 -30.71
C GLU A 738 62.78 24.92 -31.35
N GLU A 739 62.98 26.01 -30.59
CA GLU A 739 63.43 27.31 -31.12
C GLU A 739 64.89 27.64 -30.71
N GLU A 740 65.86 27.48 -31.64
CA GLU A 740 67.31 27.67 -31.39
C GLU A 740 67.73 29.06 -30.82
N ASP A 741 66.87 30.08 -30.92
CA ASP A 741 67.12 31.43 -30.42
C ASP A 741 66.20 31.83 -29.23
N ILE A 742 65.46 30.88 -28.59
CA ILE A 742 64.61 31.10 -27.39
C ILE A 742 65.07 30.20 -26.22
N ASP A 743 64.94 30.69 -24.98
CA ASP A 743 65.40 30.02 -23.73
C ASP A 743 64.32 30.22 -22.64
N VAL A 744 63.75 29.13 -22.09
CA VAL A 744 62.57 29.16 -21.20
C VAL A 744 62.83 28.36 -19.92
N ASP A 745 63.13 29.06 -18.82
CA ASP A 745 63.24 28.47 -17.49
C ASP A 745 61.96 28.74 -16.68
N MET A 746 61.24 27.67 -16.32
CA MET A 746 60.09 27.71 -15.39
C MET A 746 60.34 26.89 -14.12
N SER A 747 61.57 26.42 -13.88
CA SER A 747 61.91 25.53 -12.75
C SER A 747 61.78 26.19 -11.37
N GLY A 748 61.68 27.52 -11.32
CA GLY A 748 61.37 28.30 -10.12
C GLY A 748 59.87 28.40 -9.78
N ILE A 749 58.98 27.95 -10.68
CA ILE A 749 57.53 27.96 -10.48
C ILE A 749 57.09 26.62 -9.88
N GLN A 750 56.30 26.68 -8.81
CA GLN A 750 55.58 25.54 -8.23
C GLN A 750 54.10 25.91 -8.13
N ILE A 751 53.22 25.03 -8.61
CA ILE A 751 51.78 25.14 -8.39
C ILE A 751 51.47 24.39 -7.09
N ILE A 752 50.84 25.09 -6.15
CA ILE A 752 50.29 24.51 -4.92
C ILE A 752 48.78 24.49 -5.07
N THR A 753 48.18 23.32 -4.95
CA THR A 753 46.74 23.14 -4.89
C THR A 753 46.31 22.83 -3.46
N SER A 754 45.12 23.27 -3.07
CA SER A 754 44.51 22.94 -1.78
C SER A 754 43.00 22.92 -1.90
N LEU A 755 42.35 22.08 -1.10
CA LEU A 755 40.90 21.92 -1.04
C LEU A 755 40.44 22.25 0.38
N GLU A 756 39.44 23.13 0.50
CA GLU A 756 38.85 23.56 1.77
C GLU A 756 37.36 23.19 1.82
N ASN A 757 36.82 23.12 3.05
CA ASN A 757 35.40 22.86 3.33
C ASN A 757 34.83 21.52 2.83
N LEU A 758 35.63 20.45 2.77
CA LEU A 758 35.08 19.09 2.56
C LEU A 758 34.46 18.46 3.83
N GLY A 759 35.00 18.77 5.01
CA GLY A 759 34.62 18.08 6.25
C GLY A 759 33.50 18.77 7.04
N GLY A 760 32.52 17.98 7.48
CA GLY A 760 31.54 18.36 8.50
C GLY A 760 30.19 18.84 7.94
N ILE A 761 29.34 17.89 7.53
CA ILE A 761 27.95 18.14 7.14
C ILE A 761 27.15 18.67 8.34
N GLY A 762 26.27 19.65 8.09
CA GLY A 762 25.39 20.26 9.09
C GLY A 762 24.33 19.33 9.70
N THR A 763 23.43 19.90 10.49
CA THR A 763 22.21 19.22 10.96
C THR A 763 21.10 19.17 9.91
N SER A 764 21.28 19.90 8.81
CA SER A 764 20.47 19.92 7.60
C SER A 764 21.41 20.09 6.39
N ILE A 765 20.93 19.80 5.19
CA ILE A 765 21.63 20.03 3.93
C ILE A 765 21.46 21.48 3.49
N GLY A 766 22.54 22.08 3.00
CA GLY A 766 22.48 23.33 2.27
C GLY A 766 23.70 23.59 1.40
N ASP A 767 23.76 24.81 0.90
CA ASP A 767 24.83 25.39 0.08
C ASP A 767 25.52 26.58 0.77
N GLU A 768 25.13 26.96 2.01
CA GLU A 768 25.71 28.11 2.75
C GLU A 768 27.25 28.11 2.84
N THR A 769 27.88 26.93 2.74
CA THR A 769 29.35 26.76 2.74
C THR A 769 29.79 26.09 1.44
N PRO A 770 30.53 26.76 0.54
CA PRO A 770 30.98 26.14 -0.71
C PRO A 770 32.09 25.13 -0.48
N ILE A 771 32.24 24.15 -1.38
CA ILE A 771 33.48 23.37 -1.50
C ILE A 771 34.48 24.22 -2.29
N ARG A 772 35.62 24.53 -1.68
CA ARG A 772 36.58 25.53 -2.20
C ARG A 772 37.84 24.84 -2.72
N PHE A 773 37.98 24.78 -4.04
CA PHE A 773 39.23 24.39 -4.69
C PHE A 773 40.11 25.63 -4.90
N SER A 774 41.38 25.54 -4.52
CA SER A 774 42.32 26.67 -4.59
C SER A 774 43.60 26.28 -5.32
N VAL A 775 44.01 27.12 -6.28
CA VAL A 775 45.27 27.03 -7.02
C VAL A 775 46.10 28.24 -6.68
N LYS A 776 47.33 28.03 -6.20
CA LYS A 776 48.24 29.12 -5.83
C LYS A 776 49.63 28.88 -6.40
N ILE A 777 50.14 29.88 -7.11
CA ILE A 777 51.56 29.99 -7.46
C ILE A 777 52.18 31.00 -6.48
N PRO A 778 53.08 30.56 -5.58
CA PRO A 778 53.82 31.46 -4.70
C PRO A 778 54.64 32.51 -5.47
N GLU A 779 55.12 33.54 -4.78
CA GLU A 779 55.92 34.62 -5.38
C GLU A 779 57.10 34.07 -6.22
N PHE A 780 57.03 34.29 -7.53
CA PHE A 780 58.00 33.84 -8.53
C PHE A 780 58.58 35.05 -9.29
N THR A 781 59.85 34.96 -9.67
CA THR A 781 60.51 35.98 -10.49
C THR A 781 60.80 35.45 -11.90
N PHE A 782 60.28 36.14 -12.90
CA PHE A 782 60.50 35.93 -14.33
C PHE A 782 61.53 36.95 -14.85
N GLU A 783 62.71 36.49 -15.27
CA GLU A 783 63.63 37.32 -16.08
C GLU A 783 63.34 37.13 -17.57
N SER A 784 62.98 38.21 -18.27
CA SER A 784 62.89 38.24 -19.74
C SER A 784 63.98 39.11 -20.33
N GLY A 785 64.72 38.62 -21.32
CA GLY A 785 65.75 39.44 -21.97
C GLY A 785 66.72 38.67 -22.85
N VAL A 786 67.70 39.36 -23.44
CA VAL A 786 68.71 38.67 -24.25
C VAL A 786 69.74 37.98 -23.35
N THR A 787 69.61 36.66 -23.19
CA THR A 787 70.38 35.85 -22.22
C THR A 787 71.88 35.83 -22.52
N ASN A 788 72.26 35.91 -23.79
CA ASN A 788 73.66 36.07 -24.21
C ASN A 788 74.19 37.53 -24.16
N GLY A 789 73.36 38.45 -23.66
CA GLY A 789 73.66 39.85 -23.41
C GLY A 789 73.85 40.71 -24.67
N TRP A 790 74.40 41.92 -24.48
CA TRP A 790 74.67 42.85 -25.58
C TRP A 790 75.56 42.28 -26.70
N ASN A 791 76.31 41.20 -26.44
CA ASN A 791 77.15 40.57 -27.47
C ASN A 791 76.31 39.91 -28.56
N GLY A 792 75.23 39.17 -28.25
CA GLY A 792 74.41 38.54 -29.31
C GLY A 792 73.59 39.53 -30.13
N ILE A 793 73.14 40.64 -29.51
CA ILE A 793 72.59 41.79 -30.26
C ILE A 793 73.62 42.33 -31.27
N ILE A 794 74.89 42.46 -30.86
CA ILE A 794 75.97 43.01 -31.70
C ILE A 794 76.43 42.02 -32.79
N ASP A 795 76.48 40.72 -32.49
CA ASP A 795 76.88 39.66 -33.42
C ASP A 795 75.72 39.17 -34.32
N GLY A 796 74.49 39.66 -34.10
CA GLY A 796 73.32 39.37 -34.94
C GLY A 796 72.63 38.03 -34.67
N LYS A 797 72.81 37.49 -33.45
CA LYS A 797 72.10 36.33 -32.90
C LYS A 797 71.78 36.57 -31.41
N PRO A 798 70.76 37.38 -31.09
CA PRO A 798 70.26 37.51 -29.73
C PRO A 798 69.48 36.23 -29.36
N THR A 799 69.90 35.52 -28.31
CA THR A 799 69.06 34.48 -27.69
C THR A 799 68.09 35.16 -26.74
N LEU A 800 66.79 35.00 -26.98
CA LEU A 800 65.71 35.69 -26.30
C LEU A 800 65.14 34.79 -25.19
N GLY A 801 65.46 35.13 -23.93
CA GLY A 801 64.75 34.60 -22.78
C GLY A 801 63.34 35.18 -22.74
N VAL A 802 62.35 34.38 -23.12
CA VAL A 802 60.93 34.76 -23.18
C VAL A 802 60.10 33.60 -22.64
N VAL A 803 59.74 33.70 -21.36
CA VAL A 803 58.92 32.69 -20.69
C VAL A 803 57.45 32.97 -20.95
N THR A 804 56.88 32.30 -21.96
CA THR A 804 55.42 32.18 -22.13
C THR A 804 55.04 30.83 -22.73
N ALA A 805 54.51 29.93 -21.89
CA ALA A 805 53.86 28.69 -22.30
C ALA A 805 52.31 28.77 -22.22
N LEU A 806 51.74 29.97 -22.02
CA LEU A 806 50.30 30.21 -22.02
C LEU A 806 49.86 30.68 -23.41
N GLN A 807 49.00 29.88 -24.05
CA GLN A 807 48.66 30.05 -25.46
C GLN A 807 47.73 31.25 -25.71
N SER A 808 47.86 31.85 -26.90
CA SER A 808 46.96 32.88 -27.46
C SER A 808 46.99 34.29 -26.83
N PRO A 809 46.16 34.72 -25.83
CA PRO A 809 46.10 36.14 -25.45
C PRO A 809 47.42 36.72 -24.95
N LEU A 810 48.17 35.94 -24.17
CA LEU A 810 49.43 36.38 -23.57
C LEU A 810 50.54 36.61 -24.63
N ILE A 811 50.48 35.90 -25.77
CA ILE A 811 51.40 36.10 -26.90
C ILE A 811 51.13 37.46 -27.57
N ASN A 812 49.87 37.89 -27.67
CA ASN A 812 49.53 39.24 -28.12
C ASN A 812 49.96 40.30 -27.09
N ALA A 813 49.85 40.01 -25.79
CA ALA A 813 50.37 40.88 -24.74
C ALA A 813 51.91 41.00 -24.79
N VAL A 814 52.66 39.93 -25.08
CA VAL A 814 54.12 39.97 -25.29
C VAL A 814 54.52 40.73 -26.55
N ASN A 815 53.76 40.59 -27.64
CA ASN A 815 53.96 41.44 -28.83
C ASN A 815 53.68 42.93 -28.51
N SER A 816 52.67 43.21 -27.68
CA SER A 816 52.41 44.57 -27.16
C SER A 816 53.55 45.07 -26.26
N LEU A 817 54.07 44.24 -25.36
CA LEU A 817 55.22 44.53 -24.49
C LEU A 817 56.50 44.80 -25.30
N GLN A 818 56.71 44.09 -26.41
CA GLN A 818 57.81 44.34 -27.35
C GLN A 818 57.66 45.71 -28.07
N ASN A 819 56.44 46.10 -28.44
CA ASN A 819 56.13 47.44 -28.93
C ASN A 819 56.29 48.51 -27.82
N LEU A 820 55.95 48.20 -26.57
CA LEU A 820 56.12 49.07 -25.41
C LEU A 820 57.61 49.34 -25.13
N LEU A 821 58.46 48.32 -25.02
CA LEU A 821 59.90 48.48 -24.83
C LEU A 821 60.56 49.28 -25.97
N THR A 822 60.12 49.10 -27.22
CA THR A 822 60.65 49.87 -28.35
C THR A 822 60.15 51.31 -28.39
N ASN A 823 58.90 51.59 -27.98
CA ASN A 823 58.36 52.94 -27.82
C ASN A 823 59.01 53.70 -26.65
N ILE A 824 59.27 53.07 -25.51
CA ILE A 824 59.99 53.67 -24.35
C ILE A 824 61.35 54.24 -24.81
N GLY A 825 62.08 53.50 -25.65
CA GLY A 825 63.35 53.93 -26.24
C GLY A 825 63.25 55.22 -27.08
N LEU A 826 62.08 55.51 -27.66
CA LEU A 826 61.80 56.68 -28.49
C LEU A 826 61.17 57.85 -27.71
N GLN A 827 60.27 57.57 -26.76
CA GLN A 827 59.52 58.56 -25.97
C GLN A 827 60.35 59.24 -24.88
N SER A 828 61.48 58.64 -24.45
CA SER A 828 62.42 59.16 -23.44
C SER A 828 62.96 60.59 -23.65
N LEU A 829 62.62 61.24 -24.77
CA LEU A 829 62.97 62.62 -25.12
C LEU A 829 61.87 63.67 -24.83
N GLN A 830 60.67 63.26 -24.39
CA GLN A 830 59.59 64.17 -23.99
C GLN A 830 59.39 64.11 -22.47
N MET A 831 59.53 65.25 -21.79
CA MET A 831 59.54 65.31 -20.31
C MET A 831 58.29 66.00 -19.75
N SER A 832 57.41 65.22 -19.12
CA SER A 832 56.28 65.69 -18.32
C SER A 832 56.70 65.96 -16.86
N GLY A 833 55.82 66.61 -16.10
CA GLY A 833 56.07 67.02 -14.70
C GLY A 833 55.66 66.00 -13.64
N SER A 834 54.93 64.95 -14.02
CA SER A 834 54.26 63.99 -13.13
C SER A 834 54.90 62.59 -13.11
N GLY A 835 55.49 62.17 -14.23
CA GLY A 835 56.08 60.84 -14.41
C GLY A 835 56.67 60.70 -15.80
N PHE A 836 56.82 59.46 -16.24
CA PHE A 836 56.84 59.09 -17.65
C PHE A 836 55.48 58.50 -17.98
N ASP A 837 54.81 59.08 -18.96
CA ASP A 837 53.54 58.58 -19.49
C ASP A 837 53.91 57.83 -20.79
N ILE A 838 53.67 56.52 -20.85
CA ILE A 838 54.03 55.62 -21.95
C ILE A 838 52.75 55.29 -22.73
N ASP A 839 52.79 55.56 -24.04
CA ASP A 839 51.62 55.55 -24.93
C ASP A 839 51.97 55.01 -26.32
N ASN A 840 51.00 54.95 -27.23
CA ASN A 840 51.20 54.61 -28.64
C ASN A 840 51.36 55.89 -29.51
N ASN A 841 52.42 56.66 -29.26
CA ASN A 841 52.73 57.93 -29.94
C ASN A 841 51.70 59.06 -29.73
N GLY A 842 51.06 59.09 -28.57
CA GLY A 842 50.11 60.12 -28.13
C GLY A 842 48.65 59.65 -28.01
N GLU A 843 48.37 58.39 -28.35
CA GLU A 843 47.09 57.71 -28.16
C GLU A 843 47.28 56.52 -27.18
N PRO A 844 46.27 56.06 -26.44
CA PRO A 844 46.39 54.91 -25.52
C PRO A 844 46.77 53.61 -26.25
N PHE A 845 47.15 52.59 -25.48
CA PHE A 845 47.20 51.21 -25.97
C PHE A 845 45.78 50.65 -26.03
N GLU A 846 45.42 50.13 -27.20
CA GLU A 846 44.20 49.37 -27.46
C GLU A 846 44.58 47.87 -27.41
N PHE A 847 43.90 47.09 -26.57
CA PHE A 847 44.06 45.64 -26.48
C PHE A 847 42.68 44.99 -26.57
N SER A 848 42.44 44.22 -27.64
CA SER A 848 41.20 43.48 -27.86
C SER A 848 41.44 41.98 -27.77
N PHE A 849 40.54 41.28 -27.08
CA PHE A 849 40.42 39.83 -27.15
C PHE A 849 39.07 39.45 -27.80
N GLU A 850 39.02 38.33 -28.50
CA GLU A 850 37.78 37.84 -29.10
C GLU A 850 36.91 37.17 -28.01
N PRO A 851 35.57 37.18 -28.15
CA PRO A 851 34.69 36.48 -27.22
C PRO A 851 35.10 35.03 -27.08
N THR A 852 35.12 34.52 -25.85
CA THR A 852 35.53 33.15 -25.54
C THR A 852 34.42 32.51 -24.73
N GLU A 853 33.76 31.53 -25.32
CA GLU A 853 32.75 30.69 -24.66
C GLU A 853 33.48 29.85 -23.58
N ILE A 854 33.18 30.13 -22.30
CA ILE A 854 33.69 29.41 -21.13
C ILE A 854 32.48 28.74 -20.44
N GLU A 855 31.87 27.81 -21.16
CA GLU A 855 30.84 26.91 -20.62
C GLU A 855 31.53 25.75 -19.90
N LEU A 856 31.10 25.42 -18.68
CA LEU A 856 31.63 24.27 -17.94
C LEU A 856 31.16 22.93 -18.54
N ASN A 857 29.93 22.89 -19.05
CA ASN A 857 29.33 21.77 -19.78
C ASN A 857 28.13 22.27 -20.61
N GLU A 858 28.19 22.08 -21.94
CA GLU A 858 27.14 22.41 -22.94
C GLU A 858 25.75 21.86 -22.54
N GLU A 859 25.69 20.74 -21.81
CA GLU A 859 24.43 20.06 -21.42
C GLU A 859 23.75 20.68 -20.19
N THR A 860 24.44 21.56 -19.45
CA THR A 860 23.91 22.14 -18.20
C THR A 860 23.50 23.61 -18.30
N ASP A 861 23.99 24.34 -19.32
CA ASP A 861 23.96 25.81 -19.40
C ASP A 861 24.67 26.49 -18.19
N SER A 862 25.65 25.81 -17.55
CA SER A 862 26.33 26.36 -16.35
C SER A 862 27.32 27.47 -16.70
N GLU A 863 26.86 28.71 -16.68
CA GLU A 863 27.72 29.91 -16.69
C GLU A 863 28.65 29.93 -15.46
N LEU A 864 29.95 30.13 -15.69
CA LEU A 864 30.91 30.38 -14.63
C LEU A 864 30.93 31.87 -14.26
N ARG A 865 30.71 32.17 -12.98
CA ARG A 865 30.69 33.55 -12.44
C ARG A 865 32.01 33.86 -11.71
N GLY A 866 32.31 35.15 -11.48
CA GLY A 866 33.57 35.53 -10.84
C GLY A 866 34.05 36.97 -11.05
N GLU A 867 35.05 37.38 -10.25
CA GLU A 867 35.86 38.58 -10.44
C GLU A 867 37.33 38.19 -10.79
N VAL A 868 37.95 38.92 -11.71
CA VAL A 868 39.38 38.79 -12.04
C VAL A 868 40.09 40.08 -11.62
N THR A 869 40.98 39.97 -10.64
CA THR A 869 41.66 41.08 -9.96
C THR A 869 43.16 41.12 -10.30
N PHE A 870 43.61 42.29 -10.76
CA PHE A 870 45.01 42.60 -11.06
C PHE A 870 45.53 43.66 -10.07
N MET A 871 46.61 43.33 -9.35
CA MET A 871 47.33 44.26 -8.48
C MET A 871 48.63 44.74 -9.14
N MET A 872 48.78 46.05 -9.27
CA MET A 872 49.94 46.69 -9.92
C MET A 872 51.07 47.03 -8.91
N PRO A 873 52.36 47.01 -9.31
CA PRO A 873 53.48 47.29 -8.40
C PRO A 873 53.59 48.78 -8.03
N ASP A 874 54.14 49.09 -6.85
CA ASP A 874 54.25 50.47 -6.31
C ASP A 874 54.97 51.40 -7.30
N GLY A 875 54.24 52.46 -7.70
CA GLY A 875 54.76 53.51 -8.56
C GLY A 875 54.64 53.26 -10.06
N ILE A 876 53.96 52.19 -10.50
CA ILE A 876 53.44 52.02 -11.86
C ILE A 876 51.90 51.99 -11.79
N THR A 877 51.23 52.79 -12.63
CA THR A 877 49.76 52.81 -12.72
C THR A 877 49.29 52.82 -14.18
N LEU A 878 48.12 52.22 -14.44
CA LEU A 878 47.40 52.33 -15.70
C LEU A 878 46.45 53.53 -15.61
N GLU A 879 46.83 54.68 -16.18
CA GLU A 879 45.93 55.82 -16.29
C GLU A 879 45.02 55.68 -17.51
N ASN A 880 43.77 56.15 -17.36
CA ASN A 880 42.71 56.00 -18.37
C ASN A 880 42.46 54.53 -18.76
N PHE A 881 42.64 53.59 -17.82
CA PHE A 881 42.16 52.22 -17.99
C PHE A 881 40.63 52.25 -18.12
N GLN A 882 40.11 51.90 -19.29
CA GLN A 882 38.68 51.82 -19.58
C GLN A 882 38.38 50.63 -20.50
N THR A 883 37.33 49.89 -20.17
CA THR A 883 36.75 48.84 -21.02
C THR A 883 35.74 49.43 -22.01
N ALA A 884 35.41 48.68 -23.07
CA ALA A 884 34.45 49.12 -24.07
C ALA A 884 33.02 49.24 -23.51
N ASN A 885 32.61 48.36 -22.59
CA ASN A 885 31.26 48.36 -22.01
C ASN A 885 31.17 49.15 -20.69
N GLY A 886 32.31 49.43 -20.03
CA GLY A 886 32.37 50.15 -18.75
C GLY A 886 32.23 49.23 -17.53
N TRP A 887 32.73 48.00 -17.65
CA TRP A 887 32.73 46.97 -16.63
C TRP A 887 33.95 47.01 -15.69
N GLU A 888 34.86 48.00 -15.83
CA GLU A 888 36.01 48.13 -14.95
C GLU A 888 35.71 48.71 -13.55
N LYS A 889 36.34 48.12 -12.53
CA LYS A 889 36.38 48.59 -11.14
C LYS A 889 37.83 48.89 -10.77
N VAL A 890 38.20 50.17 -10.70
CA VAL A 890 39.58 50.63 -10.48
C VAL A 890 39.71 51.32 -9.12
N ASP A 891 40.41 50.67 -8.18
CA ASP A 891 40.64 51.11 -6.80
C ASP A 891 42.12 51.38 -6.51
N GLU A 892 42.42 51.99 -5.36
CA GLU A 892 43.77 52.15 -4.81
C GLU A 892 43.83 51.48 -3.42
N VAL A 893 44.63 50.43 -3.27
CA VAL A 893 44.77 49.62 -2.04
C VAL A 893 46.23 49.67 -1.59
N ASP A 894 46.49 50.13 -0.36
CA ASP A 894 47.82 50.36 0.21
C ASP A 894 48.81 51.15 -0.67
N GLY A 895 48.30 51.99 -1.58
CA GLY A 895 49.09 52.80 -2.52
C GLY A 895 49.42 52.10 -3.85
N ARG A 896 48.94 50.85 -4.02
CA ARG A 896 48.97 50.10 -5.28
C ARG A 896 47.62 50.22 -5.99
N GLN A 897 47.63 50.21 -7.31
CA GLN A 897 46.39 50.20 -8.10
C GLN A 897 45.83 48.77 -8.16
N ARG A 898 44.55 48.63 -7.84
CA ARG A 898 43.75 47.43 -8.07
C ARG A 898 42.85 47.65 -9.28
N ILE A 899 42.79 46.67 -10.17
CA ILE A 899 41.87 46.65 -11.31
C ILE A 899 41.11 45.33 -11.24
N THR A 900 39.80 45.40 -11.11
CA THR A 900 38.92 44.23 -11.07
C THR A 900 37.94 44.30 -12.25
N LEU A 901 37.75 43.15 -12.90
CA LEU A 901 36.83 42.91 -14.02
C LEU A 901 35.90 41.75 -13.64
N SER A 902 34.64 41.74 -14.07
CA SER A 902 33.82 40.53 -13.96
C SER A 902 34.24 39.48 -15.00
N LEU A 903 33.99 38.20 -14.73
CA LEU A 903 34.29 37.13 -15.68
C LEU A 903 33.42 37.23 -16.95
N GLU A 904 32.18 37.70 -16.82
CA GLU A 904 31.26 38.07 -17.92
C GLU A 904 31.90 39.09 -18.89
N SER A 905 32.68 40.05 -18.35
CA SER A 905 33.46 41.03 -19.14
C SER A 905 34.47 40.35 -20.07
N LEU A 906 34.99 39.19 -19.66
CA LEU A 906 36.05 38.46 -20.36
C LEU A 906 35.49 37.40 -21.33
N THR A 907 34.36 36.76 -21.01
CA THR A 907 33.69 35.83 -21.94
C THR A 907 33.05 36.57 -23.11
N ALA A 908 32.41 37.71 -22.87
CA ALA A 908 31.71 38.51 -23.89
C ALA A 908 32.63 39.12 -24.97
N GLY A 909 33.94 39.18 -24.73
CA GLY A 909 34.96 39.71 -25.65
C GLY A 909 35.02 41.24 -25.68
N GLU A 910 36.16 41.82 -25.30
CA GLU A 910 36.25 43.25 -25.02
C GLU A 910 37.50 43.95 -25.58
N GLU A 911 37.37 45.26 -25.78
CA GLU A 911 38.45 46.18 -26.12
C GLU A 911 38.81 47.02 -24.89
N ILE A 912 39.99 46.77 -24.33
CA ILE A 912 40.55 47.50 -23.19
C ILE A 912 41.46 48.61 -23.73
N THR A 913 41.28 49.83 -23.22
CA THR A 913 42.13 50.98 -23.51
C THR A 913 42.88 51.43 -22.25
N PHE A 914 44.18 51.70 -22.34
CA PHE A 914 44.98 52.18 -21.19
C PHE A 914 46.25 52.95 -21.58
N SER A 915 46.82 53.70 -20.64
CA SER A 915 48.13 54.35 -20.77
C SER A 915 49.01 54.05 -19.55
N VAL A 916 50.26 53.60 -19.76
CA VAL A 916 51.12 53.12 -18.67
C VAL A 916 51.93 54.28 -18.10
N LYS A 917 51.71 54.58 -16.83
CA LYS A 917 52.37 55.68 -16.13
C LYS A 917 53.38 55.18 -15.12
N VAL A 918 54.63 55.61 -15.28
CA VAL A 918 55.73 55.27 -14.40
C VAL A 918 56.13 56.49 -13.58
N SER A 919 56.02 56.38 -12.26
CA SER A 919 56.28 57.50 -11.35
C SER A 919 57.77 57.90 -11.32
N TRP A 920 58.03 59.20 -11.13
CA TRP A 920 59.40 59.67 -10.90
C TRP A 920 60.02 59.12 -9.61
N TRP A 921 59.21 58.64 -8.66
CA TRP A 921 59.71 58.00 -7.43
C TRP A 921 60.32 56.63 -7.73
N TYR A 922 59.57 55.77 -8.43
CA TYR A 922 60.02 54.46 -8.92
C TYR A 922 61.28 54.58 -9.81
N VAL A 923 61.30 55.51 -10.77
CA VAL A 923 62.50 55.71 -11.61
C VAL A 923 63.71 56.18 -10.80
N LEU A 924 63.51 56.91 -9.69
CA LEU A 924 64.60 57.33 -8.80
C LEU A 924 65.02 56.24 -7.79
N SER A 925 64.13 55.35 -7.35
CA SER A 925 64.45 54.21 -6.47
C SER A 925 65.28 53.14 -7.18
N GLN A 926 65.10 52.99 -8.49
CA GLN A 926 66.00 52.21 -9.35
C GLN A 926 67.35 52.92 -9.55
N ILE A 927 67.35 54.21 -9.96
CA ILE A 927 68.56 54.88 -10.48
C ILE A 927 69.51 55.44 -9.40
N TRP A 928 69.10 55.69 -8.15
CA TRP A 928 69.92 56.43 -7.16
C TRP A 928 71.28 55.80 -6.79
N ILE A 929 71.48 54.50 -7.03
CA ILE A 929 72.75 53.82 -6.80
C ILE A 929 73.85 54.37 -7.73
N TYR A 930 73.55 54.67 -8.99
CA TYR A 930 74.53 55.16 -9.97
C TYR A 930 75.13 56.54 -9.65
N PRO A 931 74.37 57.61 -9.31
CA PRO A 931 74.97 58.87 -8.89
C PRO A 931 75.72 58.74 -7.56
N THR A 932 75.35 57.86 -6.63
CA THR A 932 76.16 57.66 -5.40
C THR A 932 77.49 56.96 -5.70
N ILE A 933 77.52 55.94 -6.57
CA ILE A 933 78.75 55.32 -7.08
C ILE A 933 79.60 56.35 -7.83
N LEU A 934 79.01 57.12 -8.75
CA LEU A 934 79.72 58.15 -9.52
C LEU A 934 80.30 59.25 -8.62
N LEU A 935 79.54 59.73 -7.63
CA LEU A 935 80.01 60.67 -6.61
C LEU A 935 81.13 60.06 -5.76
N SER A 936 81.05 58.78 -5.39
CA SER A 936 82.12 58.08 -4.68
C SER A 936 83.41 58.03 -5.51
N LEU A 937 83.31 57.75 -6.81
CA LEU A 937 84.42 57.74 -7.77
C LEU A 937 84.99 59.15 -8.00
N ILE A 938 84.15 60.18 -8.06
CA ILE A 938 84.56 61.58 -8.13
C ILE A 938 85.32 61.99 -6.85
N VAL A 939 84.78 61.67 -5.67
CA VAL A 939 85.42 61.91 -4.37
C VAL A 939 86.75 61.16 -4.26
N TRP A 940 86.81 59.91 -4.72
CA TRP A 940 88.02 59.09 -4.78
C TRP A 940 89.05 59.70 -5.74
N ARG A 941 88.65 60.10 -6.96
CA ARG A 941 89.49 60.76 -7.97
C ARG A 941 90.02 62.12 -7.47
N ILE A 942 89.23 62.85 -6.67
CA ILE A 942 89.65 64.07 -5.96
C ILE A 942 90.65 63.75 -4.83
N ARG A 943 90.39 62.74 -3.99
CA ARG A 943 91.33 62.25 -2.95
C ARG A 943 92.66 61.80 -3.57
N ALA A 944 92.62 61.06 -4.69
CA ALA A 944 93.79 60.61 -5.44
C ALA A 944 94.57 61.79 -6.04
N ARG A 945 93.89 62.76 -6.68
CA ARG A 945 94.53 64.00 -7.17
C ARG A 945 95.14 64.83 -6.02
N ARG A 946 94.49 64.89 -4.84
CA ARG A 946 95.05 65.54 -3.63
C ARG A 946 96.29 64.79 -3.09
N LYS A 947 96.29 63.45 -3.01
CA LYS A 947 97.48 62.64 -2.67
C LYS A 947 98.63 62.86 -3.68
N LYS A 948 98.36 62.86 -5.00
CA LYS A 948 99.38 63.17 -6.04
C LYS A 948 99.92 64.60 -5.93
N LYS A 949 99.10 65.60 -5.59
CA LYS A 949 99.57 66.99 -5.32
C LYS A 949 100.37 67.12 -4.02
N LYS A 950 100.10 66.32 -2.98
CA LYS A 950 100.97 66.23 -1.78
C LYS A 950 102.34 65.67 -2.12
N ARG A 951 102.43 64.47 -2.72
CA ARG A 951 103.72 63.87 -3.14
C ARG A 951 104.55 64.78 -4.05
N LYS A 952 103.92 65.52 -4.99
CA LYS A 952 104.64 66.50 -5.82
C LYS A 952 105.12 67.76 -5.08
N ARG A 953 104.51 68.14 -3.95
CA ARG A 953 104.99 69.24 -3.08
C ARG A 953 106.06 68.77 -2.09
N GLU A 954 105.98 67.54 -1.64
CA GLU A 954 107.01 66.90 -0.80
C GLU A 954 108.33 66.76 -1.57
N LEU A 955 108.29 66.33 -2.84
CA LEU A 955 109.48 66.31 -3.72
C LEU A 955 110.03 67.71 -4.03
N ALA A 956 109.18 68.71 -4.27
CA ALA A 956 109.62 70.06 -4.67
C ALA A 956 110.29 70.87 -3.55
N ASN A 957 110.15 70.46 -2.28
CA ASN A 957 110.77 71.14 -1.13
C ASN A 957 112.12 70.52 -0.72
N ALA A 958 112.59 69.45 -1.38
CA ALA A 958 113.76 68.68 -0.95
C ALA A 958 115.12 69.26 -1.41
N GLU A 959 115.16 70.02 -2.51
CA GLU A 959 116.42 70.37 -3.18
C GLU A 959 117.01 71.75 -2.81
N THR A 960 116.32 72.59 -2.01
CA THR A 960 116.71 74.00 -1.79
C THR A 960 116.99 74.39 -0.33
N LYS A 961 117.34 73.44 0.56
CA LYS A 961 117.85 73.73 1.92
C LYS A 961 118.96 72.78 2.37
N ILE A 962 120.14 72.94 1.79
CA ILE A 962 121.43 72.52 2.38
C ILE A 962 122.33 73.77 2.42
N VAL A 963 123.22 73.85 3.43
CA VAL A 963 124.16 74.96 3.72
C VAL A 963 123.53 76.22 4.36
N SER A 964 123.36 76.19 5.70
CA SER A 964 123.93 77.22 6.62
C SER A 964 123.58 76.93 8.10
N ALA A 965 124.57 76.64 8.95
CA ALA A 965 124.63 76.68 10.43
C ALA A 965 123.46 76.10 11.30
N GLY A 966 123.67 75.57 12.50
CA GLY A 966 124.91 75.34 13.27
C GLY A 966 124.79 75.75 14.74
N SER A 967 124.99 74.80 15.67
CA SER A 967 124.91 74.95 17.16
C SER A 967 123.49 75.08 17.74
N GLY A 968 123.21 74.53 18.94
CA GLY A 968 121.90 74.81 19.59
C GLY A 968 121.50 74.17 20.94
N LYS A 969 121.74 72.87 21.18
CA LYS A 969 121.34 72.09 22.40
C LYS A 969 119.82 71.90 22.69
N GLY A 970 119.48 70.69 23.15
CA GLY A 970 118.29 70.38 23.97
C GLY A 970 117.07 69.85 23.20
N GLY A 971 116.56 68.65 23.47
CA GLY A 971 117.05 67.60 24.39
C GLY A 971 116.33 66.26 24.15
N LEU A 972 116.90 65.17 24.69
CA LEU A 972 116.34 63.82 24.61
C LEU A 972 115.68 63.40 25.94
N SER A 973 114.67 62.54 25.81
CA SER A 973 114.40 61.40 26.69
C SER A 973 114.01 60.27 25.73
N ASP A 974 114.75 59.18 25.53
CA ASP A 974 115.63 58.42 26.44
C ASP A 974 114.88 57.76 27.61
N SER A 975 113.78 57.08 27.28
CA SER A 975 113.45 55.78 27.86
C SER A 975 113.23 54.74 26.75
N ASP A 976 113.69 53.52 27.00
CA ASP A 976 113.25 52.28 26.33
C ASP A 976 113.58 52.09 24.84
N PHE A 977 114.81 52.49 24.47
CA PHE A 977 115.56 51.85 23.37
C PHE A 977 115.97 50.40 23.78
N ALA A 978 115.00 49.56 24.17
CA ALA A 978 115.25 48.39 25.03
C ALA A 978 114.39 47.13 24.76
N ALA A 979 113.74 47.01 23.59
CA ALA A 979 112.89 45.85 23.25
C ALA A 979 113.11 45.28 21.83
N LEU A 980 114.24 45.54 21.19
CA LEU A 980 114.53 45.10 19.82
C LEU A 980 115.23 43.72 19.75
N SER A 981 114.80 42.74 20.56
CA SER A 981 115.34 41.36 20.53
C SER A 981 114.48 40.27 21.21
N ALA A 982 113.20 40.15 20.86
CA ALA A 982 112.41 38.92 21.02
C ALA A 982 111.21 38.93 20.05
N GLY A 983 110.84 37.88 19.31
CA GLY A 983 111.51 36.59 19.17
C GLY A 983 110.74 35.37 19.71
N TYR A 984 109.44 35.28 19.48
CA TYR A 984 108.74 33.99 19.46
C TYR A 984 107.53 34.01 18.51
N ASP A 985 107.11 32.81 18.13
CA ASP A 985 105.93 32.46 17.32
C ASP A 985 104.66 32.43 18.21
N PRO A 986 103.45 32.46 17.62
CA PRO A 986 102.52 31.39 17.98
C PRO A 986 101.64 30.87 16.82
N THR A 987 101.83 29.60 16.45
CA THR A 987 100.82 28.80 15.76
C THR A 987 99.66 28.40 16.68
N ALA A 988 98.42 28.64 16.19
CA ALA A 988 97.20 27.83 16.37
C ALA A 988 96.54 27.64 17.78
N GLN A 989 95.22 27.87 17.77
CA GLN A 989 94.14 27.16 18.50
C GLN A 989 94.12 27.05 20.04
N SER A 990 92.95 27.36 20.62
CA SER A 990 92.25 26.44 21.53
C SER A 990 90.73 26.70 21.52
N SER A 991 89.95 25.64 21.66
CA SER A 991 88.52 25.65 21.99
C SER A 991 88.31 25.50 23.51
N GLY A 992 87.07 25.44 23.99
CA GLY A 992 86.76 24.72 25.25
C GLY A 992 85.68 25.33 26.15
N ALA A 993 84.47 24.79 26.05
CA ALA A 993 83.27 24.96 26.88
C ALA A 993 83.43 25.18 28.41
N PHE A 994 82.40 25.82 28.99
CA PHE A 994 81.88 25.45 30.32
C PHE A 994 80.36 25.68 30.38
N ASP A 995 79.68 24.96 31.28
CA ASP A 995 78.21 24.85 31.43
C ASP A 995 77.84 24.94 32.93
N LEU A 996 76.56 25.22 33.25
CA LEU A 996 75.76 24.64 34.36
C LEU A 996 74.60 25.54 34.86
N TYR A 997 73.51 24.85 35.24
CA TYR A 997 72.30 25.25 35.97
C TYR A 997 72.51 26.09 37.25
N GLY A 998 71.46 26.81 37.71
CA GLY A 998 71.31 27.14 39.15
C GLY A 998 70.40 28.32 39.55
N ASP A 999 69.07 28.08 39.57
CA ASP A 999 68.02 28.55 40.51
C ASP A 999 67.87 30.02 41.03
N ASP A 1000 66.59 30.39 41.23
CA ASP A 1000 66.05 31.27 42.30
C ASP A 1000 66.31 32.82 42.25
N LYS A 1001 65.37 33.73 42.62
CA LYS A 1001 64.06 33.56 43.30
C LYS A 1001 63.06 34.75 43.24
N ASP A 1002 61.77 34.39 43.36
CA ASP A 1002 60.66 35.01 44.15
C ASP A 1002 59.95 36.35 43.80
N LEU A 1003 58.60 36.25 43.93
CA LEU A 1003 57.53 37.26 44.18
C LEU A 1003 56.93 38.03 42.97
N ALA A 1004 55.83 37.59 42.33
CA ALA A 1004 54.39 37.50 42.77
C ALA A 1004 53.58 38.79 42.47
N MET A 1005 52.23 38.81 42.33
CA MET A 1005 51.18 37.90 42.82
C MET A 1005 49.82 38.09 42.09
N TYR A 1006 49.22 37.01 41.52
CA TYR A 1006 47.77 36.78 41.25
C TYR A 1006 47.01 37.82 40.36
N ASP A 1007 45.80 37.58 39.83
CA ASP A 1007 44.79 36.50 40.01
C ASP A 1007 44.39 35.83 38.66
N ASP A 1008 43.73 34.68 38.77
CA ASP A 1008 43.40 33.71 37.72
C ASP A 1008 42.12 34.07 36.89
N GLU A 1009 42.12 33.69 35.59
CA GLU A 1009 41.28 32.64 34.92
C GLU A 1009 39.84 32.30 35.44
N PRO A 1010 39.04 31.42 34.76
CA PRO A 1010 39.10 30.88 33.39
C PRO A 1010 37.73 30.80 32.63
N TRP A 1011 37.77 30.28 31.38
CA TRP A 1011 36.66 29.83 30.49
C TRP A 1011 35.71 30.92 29.93
N ASN A 1012 35.32 30.92 28.65
CA ASN A 1012 35.80 30.14 27.49
C ASN A 1012 36.72 31.01 26.61
#